data_AF-A0A0J7NAZ8-F1
#
_entry.id   AF-A0A0J7NAZ8-F1
#
_cell.length_a   1.000
_cell.length_b   1.000
_cell.length_c   1.000
_cell.angle_alpha   90.00
_cell.angle_beta   90.00
_cell.angle_gamma   90.00
#
_symmetry.space_group_name_H-M   'P 1'
#
loop_
_entity.id
_entity.type
_entity.pdbx_description
1 polymer ?
#
loop_
_entity_poly.entity_id
_entity_poly.type
_entity_poly.pdbx_seq_one_letter_code
_entity_poly.pdbx_strand_id
1 'polypeptide(L)'
;MSAWDSHEEGRLVYRYGGEPVGAFLQSRKRPLVPSIAHALFMDVTHDNPCPVEKRSTFDLLPSAALVSMACCASGSTRGYDELVPHHIHVVDEERQYTSWLDNDNPTNNTKFVNSQTGIIKAKKALNDLHNMLGQEEFSQVFVDQMDSDIVAVTRHSPTSHESVVLVAFTAFKHPDSNAHDLRRHVRPLIVEGVVEEIILEASLSRIDAKNGKSPFSLPHKYTKNENFINGLSEYMTNLKQHIQCCDSMIIEKVDSGDPKNTQLNFINFQPGSVIAIRVALHANIKPALIKLQNTILQLTSNEKSDLHDIISSMDFSDLNKVLYRCDQEERDETYGVISLLADIRLNNDLGHPLCANLRQGNWLIDYVWQRLKEDDGTKSFGIWLEQTMEPFKLIPRYLVPSYFDVIIVNVYMNLLDHCYSLMSNFVKNGTTFIKLLSLVSVQVGGVVRSSQLPDLSPNLNQPKPTTKIYDGETKQICLTLSAGLPHFTVGYMRNWGRDTFIALRGLLLLTGRHVEARFIILGFAGTLRHGLIPNLLDKGNNARYNCRDAIWWWLYTIKCYTEEAPDGLNILSDKVSRLFPTDDSPALPAGEHDQPLHEVIQEALTIHFQGLCFRERNAGKQIDEQMTDRGFNNQIGVHPDTGFVFGGNDANCGTWMDKMGSSEKAGNKGKPATPRDGSAVELVGLSKCVLTFLAELYKQNLFPYGSVQRKSRDGNIITWSYKQWADKIQINFEKYFYVNEIPTKDEWKPDLIHRRGIFKDSHGATQEWADYQLRPNFPIAMVAAPELFDPHHAWTALKKAEEILLGPLGMKTLDPADWAYNGYYDNSNDGTDTKVAQGWNYHQGPEWLWPIGYFLRARLHFASLIGEKDELCRTVESTEAIISRHFIEASTTHWRGLPELTNKDGSYCKDSCRTQAWSASAIIEVLYDLQKIKRELGSEQIKSGN
;
A
#
# COMPACT_ATOMS: atom_id res chain seq x y z
N MET A 1 -8.47 -31.84 31.37
CA MET A 1 -7.51 -32.88 31.86
C MET A 1 -6.16 -33.05 31.12
N SER A 2 -5.96 -32.50 29.90
CA SER A 2 -4.69 -32.60 29.16
C SER A 2 -3.60 -31.65 29.66
N ALA A 3 -3.98 -30.50 30.23
CA ALA A 3 -3.05 -29.57 30.87
C ALA A 3 -2.29 -30.22 32.03
N TRP A 4 -0.98 -30.00 32.08
CA TRP A 4 -0.09 -30.51 33.13
C TRP A 4 0.09 -29.54 34.30
N ASP A 5 -0.19 -28.25 34.11
CA ASP A 5 -0.21 -27.20 35.13
C ASP A 5 -1.31 -26.15 34.83
N SER A 6 -1.46 -25.20 35.77
CA SER A 6 -2.46 -24.12 35.71
C SER A 6 -2.26 -23.20 34.49
N HIS A 7 -1.01 -22.89 34.16
CA HIS A 7 -0.67 -22.04 33.03
C HIS A 7 -1.06 -22.69 31.70
N GLU A 8 -0.81 -23.97 31.53
CA GLU A 8 -1.20 -24.72 30.34
C GLU A 8 -2.73 -24.80 30.19
N GLU A 9 -3.46 -24.91 31.29
CA GLU A 9 -4.93 -24.86 31.26
C GLU A 9 -5.42 -23.48 30.80
N GLY A 10 -4.85 -22.40 31.33
CA GLY A 10 -5.11 -21.04 30.85
C GLY A 10 -4.80 -20.87 29.36
N ARG A 11 -3.69 -21.44 28.87
CA ARG A 11 -3.32 -21.41 27.44
C ARG A 11 -4.35 -22.12 26.55
N LEU A 12 -4.89 -23.25 27.01
CA LEU A 12 -5.95 -23.97 26.29
C LEU A 12 -7.27 -23.18 26.29
N VAL A 13 -7.63 -22.56 27.42
CA VAL A 13 -8.79 -21.65 27.50
C VAL A 13 -8.62 -20.48 26.55
N TYR A 14 -7.44 -19.87 26.46
CA TYR A 14 -7.18 -18.79 25.50
C TYR A 14 -7.32 -19.27 24.06
N ARG A 15 -6.73 -20.42 23.72
CA ARG A 15 -6.75 -20.99 22.36
C ARG A 15 -8.17 -21.27 21.86
N TYR A 16 -9.06 -21.73 22.73
CA TYR A 16 -10.47 -22.01 22.41
C TYR A 16 -11.42 -20.92 22.94
N GLY A 17 -10.85 -19.79 23.36
CA GLY A 17 -11.53 -18.71 24.07
C GLY A 17 -12.30 -17.77 23.16
N GLY A 18 -12.03 -17.77 21.85
CA GLY A 18 -12.62 -16.83 20.90
C GLY A 18 -11.62 -15.75 20.50
N GLU A 19 -12.12 -14.56 20.18
CA GLU A 19 -11.26 -13.45 19.76
C GLU A 19 -10.60 -12.76 20.96
N PRO A 20 -9.39 -12.19 20.84
CA PRO A 20 -8.81 -11.36 21.88
C PRO A 20 -9.72 -10.17 22.29
N VAL A 21 -9.71 -9.79 23.57
CA VAL A 21 -10.37 -8.54 24.03
C VAL A 21 -9.81 -7.33 23.27
N GLY A 22 -10.70 -6.52 22.70
CA GLY A 22 -10.33 -5.39 21.87
C GLY A 22 -9.94 -5.75 20.43
N ALA A 23 -10.28 -6.96 19.96
CA ALA A 23 -10.08 -7.37 18.57
C ALA A 23 -10.67 -6.36 17.56
N PHE A 24 -10.06 -6.28 16.39
CA PHE A 24 -10.52 -5.39 15.32
C PHE A 24 -11.91 -5.75 14.83
N LEU A 25 -12.77 -4.75 14.65
CA LEU A 25 -14.13 -4.93 14.17
C LEU A 25 -14.15 -5.43 12.72
N GLN A 26 -14.56 -6.69 12.54
CA GLN A 26 -14.64 -7.32 11.22
C GLN A 26 -15.98 -7.02 10.53
N SER A 27 -15.92 -6.84 9.20
CA SER A 27 -17.14 -6.68 8.39
C SER A 27 -17.97 -7.97 8.39
N ARG A 28 -19.31 -7.83 8.47
CA ARG A 28 -20.25 -8.95 8.30
C ARG A 28 -20.13 -9.61 6.91
N LYS A 29 -19.72 -8.83 5.90
CA LYS A 29 -19.38 -9.32 4.57
C LYS A 29 -17.85 -9.39 4.45
N ARG A 30 -17.30 -10.60 4.49
CA ARG A 30 -15.86 -10.84 4.34
C ARG A 30 -15.62 -12.08 3.47
N PRO A 31 -14.45 -12.18 2.80
CA PRO A 31 -14.04 -13.41 2.15
C PRO A 31 -14.06 -14.58 3.14
N LEU A 32 -14.30 -15.79 2.63
CA LEU A 32 -14.14 -17.01 3.42
C LEU A 32 -12.65 -17.20 3.72
N VAL A 33 -12.27 -17.04 4.98
CA VAL A 33 -10.88 -17.21 5.45
C VAL A 33 -10.74 -18.50 6.25
N PRO A 34 -9.56 -19.16 6.23
CA PRO A 34 -9.30 -20.28 7.12
C PRO A 34 -9.48 -19.90 8.58
N SER A 35 -10.10 -20.77 9.38
CA SER A 35 -10.27 -20.59 10.83
C SER A 35 -10.04 -21.89 11.58
N ILE A 36 -9.81 -21.79 12.89
CA ILE A 36 -9.75 -22.98 13.76
C ILE A 36 -11.13 -23.64 13.77
N ALA A 37 -11.18 -24.97 13.69
CA ALA A 37 -12.43 -25.72 13.81
C ALA A 37 -13.08 -25.48 15.18
N HIS A 38 -14.41 -25.42 15.22
CA HIS A 38 -15.13 -25.26 16.48
C HIS A 38 -14.77 -26.39 17.46
N ALA A 39 -14.50 -26.02 18.72
CA ALA A 39 -14.08 -26.95 19.75
C ALA A 39 -15.26 -27.40 20.64
N LEU A 40 -15.17 -28.63 21.15
CA LEU A 40 -15.89 -29.10 22.33
C LEU A 40 -14.84 -29.30 23.43
N PHE A 41 -14.78 -28.37 24.39
CA PHE A 41 -13.79 -28.38 25.44
C PHE A 41 -14.31 -29.10 26.68
N MET A 42 -13.77 -30.29 26.93
CA MET A 42 -14.23 -31.17 27.99
C MET A 42 -13.38 -31.00 29.25
N ASP A 43 -14.02 -30.81 30.42
CA ASP A 43 -13.33 -30.84 31.72
C ASP A 43 -12.54 -32.15 31.84
N VAL A 44 -13.27 -33.24 31.61
CA VAL A 44 -12.81 -34.63 31.61
C VAL A 44 -13.58 -35.42 30.54
N THR A 45 -12.86 -36.28 29.82
CA THR A 45 -13.44 -37.30 28.93
C THR A 45 -13.49 -38.65 29.64
N HIS A 46 -14.27 -39.60 29.12
CA HIS A 46 -14.36 -40.94 29.70
C HIS A 46 -13.04 -41.72 29.63
N ASP A 47 -12.12 -41.35 28.74
CA ASP A 47 -10.78 -41.95 28.63
C ASP A 47 -9.72 -41.28 29.52
N ASN A 48 -10.06 -40.18 30.20
CA ASN A 48 -9.08 -39.49 31.04
C ASN A 48 -8.89 -40.17 32.39
N PRO A 49 -7.67 -40.13 32.95
CA PRO A 49 -7.43 -40.58 34.32
C PRO A 49 -8.25 -39.74 35.31
N CYS A 50 -8.50 -40.30 36.48
CA CYS A 50 -9.26 -39.61 37.52
C CYS A 50 -8.62 -38.26 37.88
N PRO A 51 -9.36 -37.14 37.83
CA PRO A 51 -8.84 -35.83 38.23
C PRO A 51 -8.39 -35.77 39.70
N VAL A 52 -9.06 -36.50 40.59
CA VAL A 52 -8.70 -36.59 42.00
C VAL A 52 -7.33 -37.27 42.18
N GLU A 53 -7.06 -38.33 41.43
CA GLU A 53 -5.79 -39.07 41.49
C GLU A 53 -4.66 -38.31 40.79
N LYS A 54 -4.93 -37.70 39.63
CA LYS A 54 -3.91 -37.01 38.81
C LYS A 54 -3.57 -35.63 39.36
N ARG A 55 -4.51 -34.94 39.98
CA ARG A 55 -4.37 -33.56 40.47
C ARG A 55 -4.74 -33.47 41.95
N SER A 56 -5.98 -33.12 42.26
CA SER A 56 -6.52 -32.94 43.60
C SER A 56 -8.05 -32.82 43.52
N THR A 57 -8.76 -33.23 44.57
CA THR A 57 -10.20 -32.96 44.70
C THR A 57 -10.52 -31.46 44.62
N PHE A 58 -9.62 -30.60 45.11
CA PHE A 58 -9.79 -29.15 45.08
C PHE A 58 -9.67 -28.55 43.67
N ASP A 59 -9.17 -29.28 42.68
CA ASP A 59 -8.97 -28.74 41.33
C ASP A 59 -10.21 -28.81 40.45
N LEU A 60 -11.17 -29.70 40.78
CA LEU A 60 -12.29 -30.01 39.89
C LEU A 60 -13.19 -28.79 39.65
N LEU A 61 -13.46 -28.00 40.70
CA LEU A 61 -14.26 -26.77 40.60
C LEU A 61 -13.53 -25.65 39.82
N PRO A 62 -12.29 -25.26 40.17
CA PRO A 62 -11.49 -24.32 39.37
C PRO A 62 -11.36 -24.69 37.90
N SER A 63 -11.01 -25.95 37.60
CA SER A 63 -10.86 -26.42 36.22
C SER A 63 -12.16 -26.33 35.42
N ALA A 64 -13.27 -26.78 36.02
CA ALA A 64 -14.59 -26.67 35.39
C ALA A 64 -14.98 -25.22 35.14
N ALA A 65 -14.63 -24.30 36.05
CA ALA A 65 -14.91 -22.88 35.90
C ALA A 65 -14.09 -22.26 34.76
N LEU A 66 -12.82 -22.60 34.64
CA LEU A 66 -11.96 -22.16 33.54
C LEU A 66 -12.46 -22.67 32.17
N VAL A 67 -12.84 -23.95 32.08
CA VAL A 67 -13.43 -24.53 30.86
C VAL A 67 -14.74 -23.82 30.49
N SER A 68 -15.62 -23.55 31.46
CA SER A 68 -16.87 -22.82 31.24
C SER A 68 -16.67 -21.37 30.76
N MET A 69 -15.48 -20.80 30.87
CA MET A 69 -15.18 -19.46 30.35
C MET A 69 -14.68 -19.48 28.88
N ALA A 70 -14.33 -20.63 28.30
CA ALA A 70 -13.93 -20.71 26.90
C ALA A 70 -15.11 -20.44 25.94
N CYS A 71 -14.89 -19.78 24.79
CA CYS A 71 -15.94 -19.50 23.79
C CYS A 71 -16.10 -20.65 22.80
N CYS A 72 -16.44 -21.81 23.36
CA CYS A 72 -16.70 -23.03 22.63
C CYS A 72 -17.72 -23.87 23.40
N ALA A 73 -18.19 -24.96 22.81
CA ALA A 73 -19.03 -25.89 23.54
C ALA A 73 -18.21 -26.49 24.69
N SER A 74 -18.83 -26.70 25.85
CA SER A 74 -18.20 -27.37 26.99
C SER A 74 -18.91 -28.68 27.34
N GLY A 75 -18.21 -29.57 28.05
CA GLY A 75 -18.80 -30.81 28.52
C GLY A 75 -17.98 -31.51 29.59
N SER A 76 -18.57 -32.54 30.19
CA SER A 76 -17.92 -33.33 31.24
C SER A 76 -18.48 -34.76 31.23
N THR A 77 -17.71 -35.70 31.77
CA THR A 77 -18.14 -37.09 31.95
C THR A 77 -18.71 -37.28 33.34
N ARG A 78 -19.82 -38.03 33.44
CA ARG A 78 -20.47 -38.34 34.71
C ARG A 78 -19.51 -39.03 35.69
N GLY A 79 -19.50 -38.59 36.94
CA GLY A 79 -18.54 -38.96 37.97
C GLY A 79 -17.58 -37.81 38.32
N TYR A 80 -17.38 -36.85 37.41
CA TYR A 80 -16.58 -35.65 37.68
C TYR A 80 -17.25 -34.79 38.75
N ASP A 81 -18.50 -34.42 38.52
CA ASP A 81 -19.24 -33.51 39.40
C ASP A 81 -19.54 -34.13 40.77
N GLU A 82 -19.67 -35.45 40.81
CA GLU A 82 -19.85 -36.25 42.02
C GLU A 82 -18.55 -36.46 42.82
N LEU A 83 -17.39 -36.00 42.34
CA LEU A 83 -16.06 -36.20 42.96
C LEU A 83 -15.68 -37.69 43.10
N VAL A 84 -15.88 -38.49 42.04
CA VAL A 84 -15.48 -39.91 42.04
C VAL A 84 -13.95 -40.03 42.05
N PRO A 85 -13.34 -40.65 43.09
CA PRO A 85 -11.89 -40.58 43.30
C PRO A 85 -11.10 -41.70 42.63
N HIS A 86 -11.65 -42.31 41.58
CA HIS A 86 -11.00 -43.36 40.79
C HIS A 86 -11.46 -43.28 39.33
N HIS A 87 -10.67 -43.83 38.43
CA HIS A 87 -11.04 -43.91 37.01
C HIS A 87 -12.22 -44.89 36.82
N ILE A 88 -13.25 -44.44 36.10
CA ILE A 88 -14.44 -45.23 35.75
C ILE A 88 -14.13 -45.95 34.44
N HIS A 89 -13.66 -47.19 34.53
CA HIS A 89 -13.18 -47.93 33.35
C HIS A 89 -14.35 -48.42 32.50
N VAL A 90 -14.34 -48.12 31.21
CA VAL A 90 -15.43 -48.46 30.29
C VAL A 90 -15.63 -49.97 30.07
N VAL A 91 -14.66 -50.80 30.46
CA VAL A 91 -14.73 -52.27 30.34
C VAL A 91 -14.99 -52.95 31.68
N ASP A 92 -14.31 -52.52 32.75
CA ASP A 92 -14.28 -53.27 34.01
C ASP A 92 -15.28 -52.76 35.05
N GLU A 93 -15.90 -51.60 34.81
CA GLU A 93 -16.86 -51.02 35.73
C GLU A 93 -18.26 -51.62 35.54
N GLU A 94 -18.69 -52.47 36.47
CA GLU A 94 -20.01 -53.10 36.45
C GLU A 94 -21.05 -52.37 37.34
N ARG A 95 -20.60 -51.41 38.17
CA ARG A 95 -21.48 -50.69 39.11
C ARG A 95 -22.33 -49.66 38.38
N GLN A 96 -23.54 -49.43 38.90
CA GLN A 96 -24.44 -48.42 38.35
C GLN A 96 -24.08 -47.02 38.85
N TYR A 97 -24.31 -46.00 38.02
CA TYR A 97 -24.31 -44.63 38.54
C TYR A 97 -25.43 -44.44 39.57
N THR A 98 -25.21 -43.56 40.54
CA THR A 98 -26.19 -43.17 41.55
C THR A 98 -27.44 -42.55 40.93
N SER A 99 -28.58 -42.61 41.63
CA SER A 99 -29.84 -42.02 41.16
C SER A 99 -30.04 -40.60 41.73
N TRP A 100 -30.71 -39.72 40.98
CA TRP A 100 -31.04 -38.38 41.47
C TRP A 100 -32.14 -38.42 42.56
N LEU A 101 -32.03 -37.56 43.56
CA LEU A 101 -33.05 -37.36 44.59
C LEU A 101 -33.35 -35.86 44.76
N ASP A 102 -34.62 -35.47 44.62
CA ASP A 102 -35.07 -34.07 44.65
C ASP A 102 -35.04 -33.40 46.04
N ASN A 103 -34.46 -34.03 47.06
CA ASN A 103 -34.35 -33.48 48.40
C ASN A 103 -32.95 -32.90 48.63
N ASP A 104 -32.89 -31.65 49.11
CA ASP A 104 -31.65 -30.95 49.46
C ASP A 104 -31.02 -31.41 50.78
N ASN A 105 -31.69 -32.30 51.54
CA ASN A 105 -31.09 -32.87 52.74
C ASN A 105 -29.88 -33.76 52.40
N PRO A 106 -28.76 -33.64 53.14
CA PRO A 106 -27.61 -34.52 52.96
C PRO A 106 -28.04 -35.97 53.17
N THR A 107 -27.92 -36.80 52.14
CA THR A 107 -28.26 -38.21 52.24
C THR A 107 -27.02 -38.99 52.68
N ASN A 108 -27.12 -39.75 53.77
CA ASN A 108 -26.10 -40.75 54.11
C ASN A 108 -26.20 -42.00 53.22
N ASN A 109 -27.05 -41.98 52.19
CA ASN A 109 -27.31 -43.11 51.32
C ASN A 109 -26.53 -42.98 50.02
N THR A 110 -25.49 -43.79 49.88
CA THR A 110 -24.59 -43.81 48.71
C THR A 110 -25.25 -44.20 47.39
N LYS A 111 -26.54 -44.58 47.39
CA LYS A 111 -27.34 -44.84 46.18
C LYS A 111 -27.80 -43.56 45.49
N PHE A 112 -27.90 -42.44 46.22
CA PHE A 112 -28.52 -41.22 45.71
C PHE A 112 -27.54 -40.05 45.65
N VAL A 113 -27.77 -39.15 44.71
CA VAL A 113 -27.11 -37.86 44.58
C VAL A 113 -28.15 -36.76 44.46
N ASN A 114 -27.80 -35.56 44.89
CA ASN A 114 -28.65 -34.38 44.85
C ASN A 114 -27.82 -33.13 44.54
N SER A 115 -28.46 -31.96 44.61
CA SER A 115 -27.82 -30.67 44.36
C SER A 115 -26.56 -30.45 45.21
N GLN A 116 -26.54 -30.92 46.47
CA GLN A 116 -25.43 -30.72 47.41
C GLN A 116 -24.27 -31.71 47.23
N THR A 117 -24.40 -32.68 46.31
CA THR A 117 -23.36 -33.69 46.09
C THR A 117 -22.21 -33.09 45.29
N GLY A 118 -20.99 -33.19 45.84
CA GLY A 118 -19.76 -32.78 45.15
C GLY A 118 -19.81 -31.31 44.71
N ILE A 119 -19.58 -31.08 43.40
CA ILE A 119 -19.62 -29.77 42.78
C ILE A 119 -20.88 -29.56 41.91
N ILE A 120 -21.87 -30.46 41.93
CA ILE A 120 -23.06 -30.40 41.05
C ILE A 120 -23.74 -29.02 41.09
N LYS A 121 -24.01 -28.48 42.29
CA LYS A 121 -24.64 -27.16 42.44
C LYS A 121 -23.79 -26.04 41.82
N ALA A 122 -22.46 -26.09 41.97
CA ALA A 122 -21.57 -25.12 41.34
C ALA A 122 -21.46 -25.32 39.83
N LYS A 123 -21.43 -26.57 39.34
CA LYS A 123 -21.43 -26.85 37.89
C LYS A 123 -22.70 -26.33 37.23
N LYS A 124 -23.86 -26.46 37.88
CA LYS A 124 -25.10 -25.82 37.40
C LYS A 124 -24.92 -24.31 37.26
N ALA A 125 -24.40 -23.63 38.28
CA ALA A 125 -24.16 -22.18 38.23
C ALA A 125 -23.16 -21.78 37.13
N LEU A 126 -22.10 -22.57 36.92
CA LEU A 126 -21.14 -22.37 35.84
C LEU A 126 -21.76 -22.59 34.45
N ASN A 127 -22.65 -23.57 34.29
CA ASN A 127 -23.38 -23.81 33.04
C ASN A 127 -24.38 -22.69 32.75
N ASP A 128 -25.08 -22.20 33.77
CA ASP A 128 -25.98 -21.04 33.66
C ASP A 128 -25.20 -19.79 33.25
N LEU A 129 -24.03 -19.56 33.86
CA LEU A 129 -23.08 -18.50 33.47
C LEU A 129 -22.61 -18.66 32.03
N HIS A 130 -22.14 -19.85 31.63
CA HIS A 130 -21.67 -20.13 30.27
C HIS A 130 -22.77 -19.90 29.22
N ASN A 131 -23.99 -20.35 29.51
CA ASN A 131 -25.14 -20.13 28.65
C ASN A 131 -25.48 -18.63 28.51
N MET A 132 -25.48 -17.88 29.61
CA MET A 132 -25.68 -16.42 29.57
C MET A 132 -24.59 -15.74 28.73
N LEU A 133 -23.32 -16.07 28.95
CA LEU A 133 -22.20 -15.50 28.19
C LEU A 133 -22.30 -15.81 26.67
N GLY A 134 -22.85 -16.97 26.32
CA GLY A 134 -23.12 -17.32 24.92
C GLY A 134 -24.29 -16.55 24.32
N GLN A 135 -25.39 -16.40 25.07
CA GLN A 135 -26.60 -15.67 24.63
C GLN A 135 -26.37 -14.16 24.51
N GLU A 136 -25.58 -13.57 25.41
CA GLU A 136 -25.25 -12.14 25.45
C GLU A 136 -23.99 -11.79 24.62
N GLU A 137 -23.52 -12.71 23.77
CA GLU A 137 -22.41 -12.52 22.83
C GLU A 137 -21.07 -12.08 23.46
N PHE A 138 -20.74 -12.58 24.66
CA PHE A 138 -19.42 -12.37 25.26
C PHE A 138 -18.35 -13.18 24.53
N SER A 139 -18.02 -12.80 23.31
CA SER A 139 -17.23 -13.59 22.36
C SER A 139 -15.72 -13.34 22.42
N GLN A 140 -15.30 -12.30 23.16
CA GLN A 140 -13.88 -11.97 23.32
C GLN A 140 -13.32 -12.51 24.62
N VAL A 141 -12.07 -13.01 24.60
CA VAL A 141 -11.39 -13.61 25.75
C VAL A 141 -10.01 -13.01 25.98
N PHE A 142 -9.71 -12.81 27.26
CA PHE A 142 -8.37 -12.49 27.76
C PHE A 142 -8.08 -13.42 28.94
N VAL A 143 -6.87 -13.97 28.98
CA VAL A 143 -6.43 -14.88 30.04
C VAL A 143 -5.19 -14.28 30.69
N ASP A 144 -5.22 -14.16 32.01
CA ASP A 144 -4.17 -13.58 32.83
C ASP A 144 -3.71 -14.57 33.90
N GLN A 145 -2.42 -14.93 33.89
CA GLN A 145 -1.81 -15.71 34.96
C GLN A 145 -1.51 -14.77 36.14
N MET A 146 -2.33 -14.80 37.18
CA MET A 146 -2.18 -13.91 38.34
C MET A 146 -1.13 -14.40 39.34
N ASP A 147 -1.01 -15.72 39.48
CA ASP A 147 -0.01 -16.44 40.27
C ASP A 147 0.22 -17.82 39.64
N SER A 148 1.22 -18.59 40.07
CA SER A 148 1.50 -19.95 39.58
C SER A 148 0.30 -20.90 39.49
N ASP A 149 -0.67 -20.79 40.41
CA ASP A 149 -1.88 -21.63 40.45
C ASP A 149 -3.18 -20.83 40.29
N ILE A 150 -3.10 -19.54 39.94
CA ILE A 150 -4.25 -18.64 39.84
C ILE A 150 -4.36 -18.06 38.44
N VAL A 151 -5.48 -18.36 37.79
CA VAL A 151 -5.80 -17.90 36.44
C VAL A 151 -7.05 -17.03 36.49
N ALA A 152 -6.97 -15.86 35.88
CA ALA A 152 -8.13 -15.03 35.60
C ALA A 152 -8.49 -15.13 34.10
N VAL A 153 -9.77 -15.32 33.81
CA VAL A 153 -10.32 -15.34 32.45
C VAL A 153 -11.37 -14.26 32.36
N THR A 154 -11.14 -13.31 31.46
CA THR A 154 -12.11 -12.27 31.11
C THR A 154 -12.85 -12.69 29.85
N ARG A 155 -14.17 -12.67 29.92
CA ARG A 155 -15.09 -12.74 28.79
C ARG A 155 -15.64 -11.35 28.55
N HIS A 156 -15.54 -10.83 27.33
CA HIS A 156 -15.99 -9.47 26.98
C HIS A 156 -17.00 -9.53 25.83
N SER A 157 -18.07 -8.75 25.94
CA SER A 157 -19.03 -8.54 24.86
C SER A 157 -18.59 -7.35 24.01
N PRO A 158 -18.25 -7.54 22.71
CA PRO A 158 -17.86 -6.42 21.84
C PRO A 158 -19.04 -5.47 21.53
N THR A 159 -20.26 -5.83 21.92
CA THR A 159 -21.48 -5.07 21.65
C THR A 159 -21.89 -4.22 22.86
N SER A 160 -22.02 -4.83 24.05
CA SER A 160 -22.38 -4.09 25.27
C SER A 160 -21.17 -3.47 25.98
N HIS A 161 -19.96 -3.96 25.67
CA HIS A 161 -18.70 -3.69 26.38
C HIS A 161 -18.71 -4.06 27.87
N GLU A 162 -19.65 -4.89 28.28
CA GLU A 162 -19.58 -5.56 29.58
C GLU A 162 -18.55 -6.67 29.56
N SER A 163 -17.96 -6.92 30.73
CA SER A 163 -17.00 -8.00 30.92
C SER A 163 -17.39 -8.86 32.10
N VAL A 164 -17.19 -10.17 32.00
CA VAL A 164 -17.21 -11.08 33.14
C VAL A 164 -15.80 -11.57 33.38
N VAL A 165 -15.27 -11.33 34.58
CA VAL A 165 -13.93 -11.79 34.99
C VAL A 165 -14.11 -12.93 35.97
N LEU A 166 -13.63 -14.12 35.60
CA LEU A 166 -13.60 -15.29 36.48
C LEU A 166 -12.17 -15.53 36.95
N VAL A 167 -11.95 -15.56 38.26
CA VAL A 167 -10.66 -15.89 38.86
C VAL A 167 -10.76 -17.26 39.53
N ALA A 168 -9.87 -18.18 39.18
CA ALA A 168 -9.85 -19.54 39.67
C ALA A 168 -8.52 -19.86 40.36
N PHE A 169 -8.57 -20.33 41.61
CA PHE A 169 -7.41 -20.84 42.33
C PHE A 169 -7.35 -22.36 42.17
N THR A 170 -6.61 -22.80 41.16
CA THR A 170 -6.43 -24.21 40.79
C THR A 170 -5.59 -24.98 41.82
N ALA A 171 -5.66 -26.31 41.77
CA ALA A 171 -4.96 -27.19 42.70
C ALA A 171 -4.40 -28.43 41.98
N PHE A 172 -3.50 -28.22 41.01
CA PHE A 172 -2.88 -29.31 40.23
C PHE A 172 -2.08 -30.30 41.08
N LYS A 173 -1.75 -29.91 42.31
CA LYS A 173 -1.26 -30.79 43.37
C LYS A 173 -2.17 -30.63 44.59
N HIS A 174 -2.30 -31.70 45.37
CA HIS A 174 -3.04 -31.62 46.62
C HIS A 174 -2.42 -30.56 47.54
N PRO A 175 -3.21 -29.63 48.10
CA PRO A 175 -2.70 -28.62 49.01
C PRO A 175 -2.12 -29.24 50.29
N ASP A 176 -1.23 -28.53 51.00
CA ASP A 176 -0.61 -29.03 52.24
C ASP A 176 -1.69 -29.41 53.25
N SER A 177 -1.73 -30.69 53.60
CA SER A 177 -2.76 -31.29 54.45
C SER A 177 -2.71 -30.85 55.90
N ASN A 178 -1.62 -30.19 56.32
CA ASN A 178 -1.48 -29.62 57.67
C ASN A 178 -1.72 -28.10 57.69
N ALA A 179 -1.82 -27.44 56.54
CA ALA A 179 -2.00 -26.00 56.47
C ALA A 179 -3.43 -25.62 56.86
N HIS A 180 -3.57 -24.64 57.75
CA HIS A 180 -4.87 -24.04 58.09
C HIS A 180 -5.19 -22.79 57.24
N ASP A 181 -4.16 -22.24 56.59
CA ASP A 181 -4.24 -21.07 55.73
C ASP A 181 -3.25 -21.25 54.58
N LEU A 182 -3.76 -21.20 53.35
CA LEU A 182 -2.96 -21.26 52.12
C LEU A 182 -3.19 -20.01 51.25
N ARG A 183 -3.69 -18.92 51.85
CA ARG A 183 -3.79 -17.63 51.16
C ARG A 183 -2.40 -17.22 50.70
N ARG A 184 -2.30 -16.84 49.43
CA ARG A 184 -1.08 -16.29 48.84
C ARG A 184 -1.20 -14.78 48.72
N HIS A 185 -0.07 -14.10 48.62
CA HIS A 185 -0.05 -12.71 48.23
C HIS A 185 -0.32 -12.60 46.73
N VAL A 186 -1.60 -12.60 46.36
CA VAL A 186 -2.05 -12.39 44.98
C VAL A 186 -2.10 -10.90 44.72
N ARG A 187 -1.55 -10.45 43.59
CA ARG A 187 -1.70 -9.06 43.19
C ARG A 187 -3.19 -8.69 43.07
N PRO A 188 -3.59 -7.45 43.40
CA PRO A 188 -4.99 -7.03 43.27
C PRO A 188 -5.51 -7.21 41.84
N LEU A 189 -6.78 -7.58 41.72
CA LEU A 189 -7.48 -7.56 40.44
C LEU A 189 -7.90 -6.13 40.15
N ILE A 190 -7.38 -5.56 39.06
CA ILE A 190 -7.71 -4.21 38.60
C ILE A 190 -8.53 -4.33 37.33
N VAL A 191 -9.75 -3.80 37.35
CA VAL A 191 -10.64 -3.76 36.19
C VAL A 191 -11.01 -2.31 35.88
N GLU A 192 -10.98 -1.95 34.59
CA GLU A 192 -11.44 -0.63 34.14
C GLU A 192 -12.96 -0.63 34.04
N GLY A 193 -13.65 0.16 34.88
CA GLY A 193 -15.10 0.16 34.99
C GLY A 193 -15.61 -0.04 36.42
N VAL A 194 -16.89 -0.37 36.53
CA VAL A 194 -17.63 -0.58 37.78
C VAL A 194 -18.01 -2.04 37.89
N VAL A 195 -17.68 -2.66 39.02
CA VAL A 195 -18.19 -3.99 39.37
C VAL A 195 -19.66 -3.87 39.76
N GLU A 196 -20.55 -4.47 38.99
CA GLU A 196 -22.00 -4.41 39.21
C GLU A 196 -22.46 -5.48 40.20
N GLU A 197 -21.91 -6.69 40.07
CA GLU A 197 -22.22 -7.82 40.93
C GLU A 197 -21.08 -8.85 40.93
N ILE A 198 -21.09 -9.69 41.96
CA ILE A 198 -20.40 -10.97 41.97
C ILE A 198 -21.45 -12.00 41.55
N ILE A 199 -21.33 -12.50 40.32
CA ILE A 199 -22.25 -13.50 39.73
C ILE A 199 -22.22 -14.76 40.57
N LEU A 200 -21.03 -15.23 40.93
CA LEU A 200 -20.84 -16.34 41.85
C LEU A 200 -19.51 -16.25 42.61
N GLU A 201 -19.51 -16.65 43.87
CA GLU A 201 -18.32 -17.06 44.61
C GLU A 201 -18.54 -18.50 45.10
N ALA A 202 -17.61 -19.39 44.79
CA ALA A 202 -17.71 -20.79 45.18
C ALA A 202 -16.38 -21.31 45.72
N SER A 203 -16.44 -22.15 46.75
CA SER A 203 -15.27 -22.84 47.27
C SER A 203 -15.60 -24.26 47.69
N LEU A 204 -14.70 -25.18 47.38
CA LEU A 204 -14.78 -26.55 47.86
C LEU A 204 -14.14 -26.63 49.25
N SER A 205 -14.87 -27.16 50.23
CA SER A 205 -14.40 -27.30 51.60
C SER A 205 -14.77 -28.65 52.18
N ARG A 206 -14.02 -29.11 53.18
CA ARG A 206 -14.37 -30.33 53.91
C ARG A 206 -15.44 -30.06 54.98
N ILE A 207 -16.36 -31.01 55.15
CA ILE A 207 -17.46 -30.94 56.12
C ILE A 207 -16.93 -30.93 57.57
N ASP A 208 -15.86 -31.67 57.84
CA ASP A 208 -15.24 -31.81 59.17
C ASP A 208 -14.20 -30.73 59.52
N ALA A 209 -13.92 -29.79 58.61
CA ALA A 209 -13.02 -28.65 58.86
C ALA A 209 -13.49 -27.77 60.04
N LYS A 210 -14.78 -27.83 60.40
CA LYS A 210 -15.35 -27.13 61.58
C LYS A 210 -14.83 -27.67 62.94
N ASN A 211 -14.19 -28.84 62.97
CA ASN A 211 -13.70 -29.49 64.21
C ASN A 211 -12.21 -29.22 64.51
N GLY A 212 -11.64 -28.11 64.02
CA GLY A 212 -10.24 -27.72 64.29
C GLY A 212 -9.17 -28.48 63.48
N LYS A 213 -9.58 -29.28 62.49
CA LYS A 213 -8.68 -29.94 61.52
C LYS A 213 -8.41 -29.03 60.31
N SER A 214 -7.28 -29.24 59.64
CA SER A 214 -6.96 -28.51 58.40
C SER A 214 -8.08 -28.66 57.36
N PRO A 215 -8.50 -27.57 56.69
CA PRO A 215 -9.48 -27.61 55.61
C PRO A 215 -8.99 -28.41 54.39
N PHE A 216 -7.68 -28.65 54.28
CA PHE A 216 -7.02 -29.37 53.21
C PHE A 216 -6.56 -30.77 53.61
N SER A 217 -7.02 -31.31 54.73
CA SER A 217 -6.66 -32.66 55.15
C SER A 217 -7.03 -33.72 54.09
N LEU A 218 -6.19 -34.75 53.92
CA LEU A 218 -6.46 -35.86 52.99
C LEU A 218 -7.78 -36.57 53.33
N PRO A 219 -8.58 -36.98 52.33
CA PRO A 219 -9.86 -37.65 52.56
C PRO A 219 -9.69 -38.90 53.44
N HIS A 220 -10.70 -39.24 54.24
CA HIS A 220 -10.67 -40.56 54.90
C HIS A 220 -10.62 -41.67 53.84
N LYS A 221 -10.16 -42.86 54.23
CA LYS A 221 -9.98 -43.99 53.31
C LYS A 221 -11.28 -44.23 52.53
N TYR A 222 -11.26 -43.87 51.25
CA TYR A 222 -12.40 -44.02 50.35
C TYR A 222 -12.85 -45.48 50.31
N THR A 223 -14.14 -45.71 50.51
CA THR A 223 -14.75 -47.04 50.45
C THR A 223 -15.66 -47.10 49.22
N LYS A 224 -15.29 -47.94 48.25
CA LYS A 224 -16.11 -48.22 47.07
C LYS A 224 -17.39 -48.91 47.50
N ASN A 225 -18.55 -48.40 47.06
CA ASN A 225 -19.81 -49.11 47.21
C ASN A 225 -19.84 -50.31 46.24
N GLU A 226 -20.45 -51.42 46.66
CA GLU A 226 -20.50 -52.67 45.88
C GLU A 226 -21.38 -52.56 44.63
N ASN A 227 -22.43 -51.73 44.66
CA ASN A 227 -23.44 -51.68 43.60
C ASN A 227 -23.45 -50.35 42.84
N PHE A 228 -22.95 -49.27 43.46
CA PHE A 228 -23.03 -47.93 42.90
C PHE A 228 -21.65 -47.24 42.79
N ILE A 229 -21.48 -46.42 41.76
CA ILE A 229 -20.32 -45.54 41.60
C ILE A 229 -20.51 -44.33 42.52
N ASN A 230 -19.94 -44.38 43.73
CA ASN A 230 -20.03 -43.31 44.73
C ASN A 230 -18.79 -42.40 44.73
N GLY A 231 -19.00 -41.10 44.89
CA GLY A 231 -17.92 -40.12 45.07
C GLY A 231 -17.58 -39.80 46.52
N LEU A 232 -16.75 -38.77 46.73
CA LEU A 232 -16.31 -38.33 48.04
C LEU A 232 -17.41 -37.52 48.76
N SER A 233 -17.97 -38.07 49.84
CA SER A 233 -19.04 -37.42 50.63
C SER A 233 -18.54 -36.43 51.69
N GLU A 234 -17.23 -36.33 51.90
CA GLU A 234 -16.61 -35.46 52.93
C GLU A 234 -16.44 -34.01 52.48
N TYR A 235 -16.77 -33.70 51.23
CA TYR A 235 -16.62 -32.37 50.65
C TYR A 235 -17.98 -31.74 50.43
N MET A 236 -18.05 -30.44 50.66
CA MET A 236 -19.21 -29.61 50.43
C MET A 236 -18.78 -28.35 49.69
N THR A 237 -19.57 -27.98 48.69
CA THR A 237 -19.37 -26.74 47.94
C THR A 237 -20.13 -25.61 48.61
N ASN A 238 -19.42 -24.59 49.08
CA ASN A 238 -20.02 -23.33 49.48
C ASN A 238 -20.24 -22.50 48.22
N LEU A 239 -21.47 -22.04 47.97
CA LEU A 239 -21.81 -21.23 46.81
C LEU A 239 -22.69 -20.06 47.25
N LYS A 240 -22.27 -18.85 46.89
CA LYS A 240 -23.14 -17.67 46.86
C LYS A 240 -23.25 -17.16 45.42
N GLN A 241 -24.39 -16.60 45.08
CA GLN A 241 -24.68 -16.08 43.73
C GLN A 241 -25.35 -14.72 43.84
N HIS A 242 -25.09 -13.85 42.86
CA HIS A 242 -25.69 -12.51 42.75
C HIS A 242 -25.55 -11.68 44.03
N ILE A 243 -24.32 -11.56 44.54
CA ILE A 243 -24.00 -10.79 45.75
C ILE A 243 -23.23 -9.51 45.44
N GLN A 244 -23.19 -8.58 46.39
CA GLN A 244 -22.39 -7.37 46.27
C GLN A 244 -20.98 -7.55 46.86
N CYS A 245 -20.04 -6.69 46.48
CA CYS A 245 -18.65 -6.80 46.95
C CYS A 245 -18.51 -6.75 48.48
N CYS A 246 -19.40 -6.04 49.18
CA CYS A 246 -19.41 -6.00 50.65
C CYS A 246 -19.84 -7.31 51.31
N ASP A 247 -20.52 -8.19 50.57
CA ASP A 247 -21.02 -9.48 51.06
C ASP A 247 -20.08 -10.65 50.68
N SER A 248 -19.03 -10.35 49.91
CA SER A 248 -18.03 -11.33 49.50
C SER A 248 -17.17 -11.76 50.67
N MET A 249 -16.85 -13.05 50.70
CA MET A 249 -15.84 -13.55 51.63
C MET A 249 -14.46 -13.63 50.97
N ILE A 250 -14.39 -13.63 49.63
CA ILE A 250 -13.15 -13.86 48.88
C ILE A 250 -12.41 -12.55 48.60
N ILE A 251 -13.13 -11.48 48.25
CA ILE A 251 -12.57 -10.20 47.84
C ILE A 251 -13.08 -9.03 48.69
N GLU A 252 -12.31 -7.96 48.72
CA GLU A 252 -12.74 -6.65 49.20
C GLU A 252 -12.46 -5.58 48.15
N LYS A 253 -13.37 -4.59 48.04
CA LYS A 253 -13.16 -3.42 47.18
C LYS A 253 -12.32 -2.39 47.91
N VAL A 254 -11.25 -1.93 47.29
CA VAL A 254 -10.37 -0.87 47.82
C VAL A 254 -10.30 0.31 46.86
N ASP A 255 -9.86 1.47 47.37
CA ASP A 255 -9.59 2.64 46.54
C ASP A 255 -8.39 2.36 45.63
N SER A 256 -8.60 2.48 44.32
CA SER A 256 -7.58 2.26 43.30
C SER A 256 -6.68 3.49 43.08
N GLY A 257 -7.07 4.66 43.59
CA GLY A 257 -6.40 5.94 43.31
C GLY A 257 -6.66 6.48 41.89
N ASP A 258 -7.33 5.71 41.02
CA ASP A 258 -7.78 6.13 39.70
C ASP A 258 -9.29 5.88 39.59
N PRO A 259 -10.12 6.94 39.48
CA PRO A 259 -11.58 6.80 39.41
C PRO A 259 -12.06 5.95 38.23
N LYS A 260 -11.23 5.71 37.21
CA LYS A 260 -11.56 4.81 36.08
C LYS A 260 -11.51 3.34 36.46
N ASN A 261 -10.71 2.97 37.46
CA ASN A 261 -10.43 1.59 37.80
C ASN A 261 -11.12 1.18 39.10
N THR A 262 -11.68 -0.03 39.13
CA THR A 262 -12.06 -0.71 40.37
C THR A 262 -10.96 -1.70 40.74
N GLN A 263 -10.41 -1.56 41.96
CA GLN A 263 -9.43 -2.48 42.50
C GLN A 263 -10.07 -3.42 43.53
N LEU A 264 -9.79 -4.72 43.39
CA LEU A 264 -10.28 -5.78 44.27
C LEU A 264 -9.08 -6.53 44.86
N ASN A 265 -8.99 -6.55 46.20
CA ASN A 265 -7.98 -7.31 46.92
C ASN A 265 -8.54 -8.68 47.31
N PHE A 266 -7.72 -9.72 47.26
CA PHE A 266 -8.09 -11.07 47.71
C PHE A 266 -7.82 -11.23 49.21
N ILE A 267 -8.88 -11.43 50.00
CA ILE A 267 -8.81 -11.54 51.48
C ILE A 267 -8.90 -12.98 52.00
N ASN A 268 -9.68 -13.83 51.31
CA ASN A 268 -9.85 -15.24 51.69
C ASN A 268 -9.86 -16.18 50.47
N PHE A 269 -8.98 -15.92 49.51
CA PHE A 269 -8.88 -16.74 48.31
C PHE A 269 -7.90 -17.90 48.51
N GLN A 270 -8.42 -19.13 48.43
CA GLN A 270 -7.68 -20.35 48.75
C GLN A 270 -7.86 -21.41 47.64
N PRO A 271 -6.98 -22.43 47.56
CA PRO A 271 -7.07 -23.48 46.54
C PRO A 271 -8.45 -24.14 46.51
N GLY A 272 -9.00 -24.35 45.31
CA GLY A 272 -10.37 -24.86 45.12
C GLY A 272 -11.47 -23.82 45.23
N SER A 273 -11.12 -22.54 45.11
CA SER A 273 -12.07 -21.42 45.09
C SER A 273 -12.13 -20.77 43.72
N VAL A 274 -13.31 -20.26 43.37
CA VAL A 274 -13.58 -19.49 42.16
C VAL A 274 -14.46 -18.29 42.49
N ILE A 275 -14.26 -17.20 41.76
CA ILE A 275 -15.13 -16.03 41.82
C ILE A 275 -15.34 -15.48 40.41
N ALA A 276 -16.58 -15.18 40.04
CA ALA A 276 -16.92 -14.52 38.78
C ALA A 276 -17.62 -13.19 39.06
N ILE A 277 -17.10 -12.11 38.48
CA ILE A 277 -17.61 -10.75 38.67
C ILE A 277 -18.08 -10.17 37.33
N ARG A 278 -19.20 -9.43 37.34
CA ARG A 278 -19.67 -8.64 36.21
C ARG A 278 -19.13 -7.22 36.34
N VAL A 279 -18.51 -6.73 35.27
CA VAL A 279 -17.92 -5.40 35.16
C VAL A 279 -18.58 -4.67 34.00
N ALA A 280 -19.15 -3.52 34.28
CA ALA A 280 -19.70 -2.61 33.28
C ALA A 280 -18.84 -1.35 33.15
N LEU A 281 -18.96 -0.67 32.02
CA LEU A 281 -18.32 0.62 31.84
C LEU A 281 -19.01 1.70 32.69
N HIS A 282 -18.23 2.69 33.11
CA HIS A 282 -18.76 3.88 33.78
C HIS A 282 -19.82 4.57 32.92
N ALA A 283 -20.87 5.08 33.56
CA ALA A 283 -22.02 5.66 32.87
C ALA A 283 -21.67 6.86 31.96
N ASN A 284 -20.60 7.60 32.29
CA ASN A 284 -20.09 8.72 31.50
C ASN A 284 -19.41 8.29 30.18
N ILE A 285 -19.01 7.01 30.04
CA ILE A 285 -18.36 6.47 28.83
C ILE A 285 -19.42 6.07 27.78
N LYS A 286 -20.59 5.59 28.21
CA LYS A 286 -21.65 5.07 27.31
C LYS A 286 -22.02 6.04 26.17
N PRO A 287 -22.21 7.37 26.41
CA PRO A 287 -22.49 8.31 25.32
C PRO A 287 -21.36 8.42 24.29
N ALA A 288 -20.10 8.30 24.71
CA ALA A 288 -18.95 8.36 23.81
C ALA A 288 -18.90 7.15 22.87
N LEU A 289 -19.19 5.96 23.38
CA LEU A 289 -19.29 4.73 22.58
C LEU A 289 -20.47 4.75 21.62
N ILE A 290 -21.65 5.19 22.07
CA ILE A 290 -22.83 5.34 21.21
C ILE A 290 -22.52 6.31 20.05
N LYS A 291 -21.82 7.42 20.34
CA LYS A 291 -21.38 8.34 19.29
C LYS A 291 -20.47 7.67 18.27
N LEU A 292 -19.46 6.90 18.70
CA LEU A 292 -18.57 6.16 17.78
C LEU A 292 -19.33 5.11 16.96
N GLN A 293 -20.21 4.34 17.58
CA GLN A 293 -21.03 3.33 16.89
C GLN A 293 -21.95 3.98 15.85
N ASN A 294 -22.60 5.10 16.19
CA ASN A 294 -23.41 5.87 15.24
C ASN A 294 -22.58 6.40 14.08
N THR A 295 -21.36 6.90 14.35
CA THR A 295 -20.45 7.34 13.28
C THR A 295 -20.06 6.17 12.37
N ILE A 296 -19.76 4.99 12.90
CA ILE A 296 -19.47 3.80 12.10
C ILE A 296 -20.67 3.41 11.22
N LEU A 297 -21.89 3.47 11.77
CA LEU A 297 -23.11 3.21 11.01
C LEU A 297 -23.31 4.22 9.88
N GLN A 298 -23.04 5.51 10.13
CA GLN A 298 -23.10 6.55 9.10
C GLN A 298 -22.00 6.39 8.03
N LEU A 299 -20.79 5.98 8.41
CA LEU A 299 -19.67 5.74 7.49
C LEU A 299 -19.88 4.53 6.58
N THR A 300 -20.66 3.56 7.06
CA THR A 300 -20.93 2.31 6.35
C THR A 300 -22.29 2.31 5.62
N SER A 301 -23.12 3.32 5.85
CA SER A 301 -24.36 3.51 5.10
C SER A 301 -24.08 4.23 3.77
N ASN A 302 -24.90 3.97 2.76
CA ASN A 302 -24.86 4.69 1.48
C ASN A 302 -25.69 5.99 1.55
N GLU A 303 -26.05 6.45 2.75
CA GLU A 303 -26.89 7.64 2.92
C GLU A 303 -26.05 8.91 2.87
N LYS A 304 -26.67 9.99 2.39
CA LYS A 304 -26.02 11.29 2.31
C LYS A 304 -25.71 11.78 3.73
N SER A 305 -24.43 12.09 3.98
CA SER A 305 -23.92 12.53 5.28
C SER A 305 -23.10 13.81 5.15
N ASP A 306 -22.86 14.50 6.26
CA ASP A 306 -21.97 15.67 6.31
C ASP A 306 -20.57 15.35 5.75
N LEU A 307 -20.07 14.13 6.02
CA LEU A 307 -18.80 13.67 5.47
C LEU A 307 -18.84 13.59 3.94
N HIS A 308 -19.91 13.06 3.36
CA HIS A 308 -20.06 12.97 1.91
C HIS A 308 -20.05 14.37 1.29
N ASP A 309 -20.75 15.34 1.87
CA ASP A 309 -20.74 16.72 1.36
C ASP A 309 -19.33 17.34 1.47
N ILE A 310 -18.63 17.14 2.58
CA ILE A 310 -17.24 17.57 2.75
C ILE A 310 -16.32 16.94 1.70
N ILE A 311 -16.31 15.62 1.58
CA ILE A 311 -15.46 14.89 0.62
C ILE A 311 -15.79 15.32 -0.81
N SER A 312 -17.08 15.46 -1.16
CA SER A 312 -17.50 15.82 -2.51
C SER A 312 -16.99 17.19 -2.99
N SER A 313 -16.63 18.08 -2.05
CA SER A 313 -16.07 19.40 -2.36
C SER A 313 -14.56 19.39 -2.64
N MET A 314 -13.87 18.29 -2.31
CA MET A 314 -12.41 18.17 -2.48
C MET A 314 -12.03 17.92 -3.93
N ASP A 315 -10.94 18.57 -4.36
CA ASP A 315 -10.27 18.28 -5.63
C ASP A 315 -9.09 17.30 -5.47
N PHE A 316 -8.37 17.01 -6.56
CA PHE A 316 -7.21 16.11 -6.51
C PHE A 316 -6.03 16.64 -5.67
N SER A 317 -5.88 17.96 -5.54
CA SER A 317 -4.84 18.56 -4.69
C SER A 317 -5.17 18.34 -3.21
N ASP A 318 -6.44 18.48 -2.83
CA ASP A 318 -6.91 18.18 -1.47
C ASP A 318 -6.77 16.69 -1.16
N LEU A 319 -7.19 15.82 -2.10
CA LEU A 319 -7.08 14.36 -1.95
C LEU A 319 -5.63 13.88 -1.82
N ASN A 320 -4.68 14.50 -2.54
CA ASN A 320 -3.26 14.24 -2.37
C ASN A 320 -2.79 14.53 -0.93
N LYS A 321 -3.23 15.64 -0.33
CA LYS A 321 -2.88 16.00 1.06
C LYS A 321 -3.54 15.07 2.07
N VAL A 322 -4.80 14.71 1.85
CA VAL A 322 -5.54 13.83 2.77
C VAL A 322 -4.98 12.42 2.78
N LEU A 323 -4.75 11.84 1.60
CA LEU A 323 -4.43 10.41 1.45
C LEU A 323 -2.93 10.11 1.43
N TYR A 324 -2.12 11.07 0.98
CA TYR A 324 -0.70 10.90 0.74
C TYR A 324 0.08 12.04 1.38
N ARG A 325 1.22 12.38 0.77
CA ARG A 325 2.41 13.06 1.30
C ARG A 325 3.42 12.07 1.84
N CYS A 326 4.60 12.10 1.22
CA CYS A 326 5.78 11.47 1.82
C CYS A 326 6.46 12.45 2.77
N ASP A 327 7.29 11.91 3.65
CA ASP A 327 7.99 12.66 4.68
C ASP A 327 8.78 13.87 4.16
N GLN A 328 9.22 13.94 2.90
CA GLN A 328 9.85 15.17 2.36
C GLN A 328 8.84 16.22 1.86
N GLU A 329 7.67 15.79 1.37
CA GLU A 329 6.57 16.70 0.97
C GLU A 329 5.80 17.21 2.17
N GLU A 330 5.84 16.42 3.22
CA GLU A 330 5.60 16.81 4.60
C GLU A 330 6.88 17.45 5.15
N ARG A 331 7.65 16.86 6.08
CA ARG A 331 8.72 17.51 6.90
C ARG A 331 8.67 19.04 6.98
N ASP A 332 7.55 19.73 7.23
CA ASP A 332 6.07 19.57 7.29
C ASP A 332 5.32 18.26 7.75
N GLU A 333 5.99 17.20 8.28
CA GLU A 333 5.57 15.96 9.06
C GLU A 333 4.83 14.71 8.48
N THR A 334 5.43 13.47 8.46
CA THR A 334 4.85 12.13 8.89
C THR A 334 4.36 10.98 7.90
N TYR A 335 3.81 9.85 8.43
CA TYR A 335 3.73 8.43 7.94
C TYR A 335 2.35 7.94 7.44
N GLY A 336 2.32 6.99 6.48
CA GLY A 336 1.09 6.32 6.00
C GLY A 336 0.54 5.20 6.91
N VAL A 337 -0.68 5.38 7.44
CA VAL A 337 -1.29 4.48 8.46
C VAL A 337 -2.03 3.28 7.85
N ILE A 338 -2.76 3.47 6.74
CA ILE A 338 -3.62 2.42 6.13
C ILE A 338 -2.80 1.22 5.66
N SER A 339 -1.61 1.44 5.10
CA SER A 339 -0.75 0.35 4.64
C SER A 339 -0.29 -0.55 5.77
N LEU A 340 -0.15 -0.03 7.00
CA LEU A 340 0.15 -0.84 8.19
C LEU A 340 -1.11 -1.52 8.74
N LEU A 341 -2.22 -0.77 8.82
CA LEU A 341 -3.49 -1.32 9.30
C LEU A 341 -3.98 -2.51 8.47
N ALA A 342 -3.71 -2.51 7.16
CA ALA A 342 -4.05 -3.64 6.28
C ALA A 342 -3.48 -4.98 6.78
N ASP A 343 -2.22 -4.99 7.27
CA ASP A 343 -1.57 -6.19 7.78
C ASP A 343 -1.98 -6.50 9.22
N ILE A 344 -2.07 -5.45 10.06
CA ILE A 344 -2.42 -5.56 11.48
C ILE A 344 -3.84 -6.12 11.65
N ARG A 345 -4.80 -5.56 10.90
CA ARG A 345 -6.21 -5.93 10.96
C ARG A 345 -6.45 -7.36 10.49
N LEU A 346 -5.76 -7.78 9.42
CA LEU A 346 -5.90 -9.12 8.86
C LEU A 346 -5.47 -10.20 9.87
N ASN A 347 -4.40 -9.93 10.61
CA ASN A 347 -3.83 -10.87 11.59
C ASN A 347 -4.34 -10.65 13.02
N ASN A 348 -5.20 -9.65 13.23
CA ASN A 348 -5.63 -9.19 14.54
C ASN A 348 -4.44 -8.92 15.49
N ASP A 349 -3.36 -8.33 14.97
CA ASP A 349 -2.11 -8.09 15.69
C ASP A 349 -2.24 -6.90 16.66
N LEU A 350 -2.93 -7.13 17.78
CA LEU A 350 -3.04 -6.16 18.86
C LEU A 350 -1.68 -5.87 19.54
N GLY A 351 -0.66 -6.71 19.30
CA GLY A 351 0.70 -6.55 19.81
C GLY A 351 1.54 -5.53 19.03
N HIS A 352 1.08 -5.11 17.85
CA HIS A 352 1.82 -4.20 16.99
C HIS A 352 2.15 -2.86 17.68
N PRO A 353 3.34 -2.24 17.44
CA PRO A 353 3.71 -0.94 18.02
C PRO A 353 2.69 0.18 17.76
N LEU A 354 2.00 0.16 16.61
CA LEU A 354 0.91 1.08 16.30
C LEU A 354 -0.24 0.97 17.32
N CYS A 355 -0.68 -0.25 17.62
CA CYS A 355 -1.71 -0.53 18.61
C CYS A 355 -1.26 -0.11 20.01
N ALA A 356 0.03 -0.32 20.33
CA ALA A 356 0.60 0.15 21.59
C ALA A 356 0.57 1.69 21.70
N ASN A 357 0.94 2.41 20.64
CA ASN A 357 0.87 3.87 20.59
C ASN A 357 -0.58 4.38 20.81
N LEU A 358 -1.55 3.80 20.10
CA LEU A 358 -2.98 4.15 20.22
C LEU A 358 -3.56 3.88 21.61
N ARG A 359 -3.06 2.86 22.32
CA ARG A 359 -3.45 2.60 23.73
C ARG A 359 -2.80 3.57 24.70
N GLN A 360 -1.55 3.95 24.46
CA GLN A 360 -0.79 4.82 25.35
C GLN A 360 -1.26 6.28 25.29
N GLY A 361 -1.76 6.74 24.13
CA GLY A 361 -2.20 8.12 23.99
C GLY A 361 -2.83 8.42 22.63
N ASN A 362 -3.24 9.68 22.46
CA ASN A 362 -3.94 10.14 21.27
C ASN A 362 -3.01 10.78 20.24
N TRP A 363 -1.68 10.69 20.38
CA TRP A 363 -0.75 11.45 19.54
C TRP A 363 -0.97 11.25 18.04
N LEU A 364 -1.08 9.98 17.61
CA LEU A 364 -1.36 9.69 16.20
C LEU A 364 -2.77 10.13 15.78
N ILE A 365 -3.75 9.93 16.66
CA ILE A 365 -5.15 10.32 16.43
C ILE A 365 -5.23 11.83 16.19
N ASP A 366 -4.56 12.60 17.06
CA ASP A 366 -4.55 14.04 17.03
C ASP A 366 -3.77 14.59 15.83
N TYR A 367 -2.62 14.00 15.55
CA TYR A 367 -1.82 14.32 14.38
C TYR A 367 -2.63 14.19 13.06
N VAL A 368 -3.42 13.11 12.91
CA VAL A 368 -4.20 12.85 11.68
C VAL A 368 -5.14 14.01 11.32
N TRP A 369 -5.83 14.59 12.30
CA TRP A 369 -6.73 15.72 12.03
C TRP A 369 -6.03 17.08 12.06
N GLN A 370 -4.95 17.22 12.85
CA GLN A 370 -4.20 18.47 12.97
C GLN A 370 -3.56 18.87 11.65
N ARG A 371 -2.84 17.94 10.98
CA ARG A 371 -2.19 18.21 9.68
C ARG A 371 -3.18 18.73 8.63
N LEU A 372 -4.43 18.25 8.67
CA LEU A 372 -5.46 18.60 7.68
C LEU A 372 -6.10 19.97 7.94
N LYS A 373 -5.99 20.52 9.16
CA LYS A 373 -6.52 21.84 9.51
C LYS A 373 -5.66 23.00 9.02
N GLU A 374 -4.42 22.72 8.61
CA GLU A 374 -3.47 23.73 8.14
C GLU A 374 -3.80 24.28 6.74
N ASP A 375 -4.57 23.51 5.95
CA ASP A 375 -4.91 23.84 4.57
C ASP A 375 -6.40 24.09 4.40
N ASP A 376 -6.76 25.20 3.71
CA ASP A 376 -8.16 25.63 3.57
C ASP A 376 -9.08 24.56 2.95
N GLY A 377 -8.58 23.81 1.95
CA GLY A 377 -9.36 22.80 1.23
C GLY A 377 -9.61 21.52 2.04
N THR A 378 -8.78 21.24 3.03
CA THR A 378 -8.91 20.06 3.91
C THR A 378 -9.40 20.39 5.31
N LYS A 379 -9.50 21.69 5.65
CA LYS A 379 -9.81 22.16 7.01
C LYS A 379 -11.17 21.69 7.52
N SER A 380 -12.21 21.74 6.69
CA SER A 380 -13.55 21.24 7.05
C SER A 380 -13.52 19.77 7.43
N PHE A 381 -12.75 18.97 6.69
CA PHE A 381 -12.54 17.55 6.95
C PHE A 381 -11.69 17.30 8.21
N GLY A 382 -10.64 18.09 8.45
CA GLY A 382 -9.88 18.05 9.71
C GLY A 382 -10.75 18.36 10.92
N ILE A 383 -11.66 19.34 10.83
CA ILE A 383 -12.64 19.65 11.91
C ILE A 383 -13.60 18.48 12.11
N TRP A 384 -14.09 17.86 11.03
CA TRP A 384 -14.96 16.70 11.12
C TRP A 384 -14.27 15.50 11.80
N LEU A 385 -13.00 15.24 11.46
CA LEU A 385 -12.20 14.19 12.10
C LEU A 385 -11.96 14.48 13.58
N GLU A 386 -11.59 15.72 13.95
CA GLU A 386 -11.43 16.15 15.34
C GLU A 386 -12.69 15.85 16.17
N GLN A 387 -13.87 16.24 15.66
CA GLN A 387 -15.15 15.99 16.34
C GLN A 387 -15.52 14.50 16.43
N THR A 388 -15.16 13.73 15.41
CA THR A 388 -15.37 12.28 15.33
C THR A 388 -14.47 11.52 16.29
N MET A 389 -13.23 12.02 16.49
CA MET A 389 -12.20 11.38 17.30
C MET A 389 -12.22 11.79 18.77
N GLU A 390 -12.92 12.87 19.14
CA GLU A 390 -13.06 13.32 20.54
C GLU A 390 -13.43 12.20 21.55
N PRO A 391 -14.35 11.26 21.24
CA PRO A 391 -14.67 10.13 22.12
C PRO A 391 -13.46 9.28 22.55
N PHE A 392 -12.38 9.23 21.76
CA PHE A 392 -11.18 8.44 22.08
C PHE A 392 -10.48 8.87 23.38
N LYS A 393 -10.71 10.10 23.86
CA LYS A 393 -10.20 10.58 25.16
C LYS A 393 -10.90 9.93 26.36
N LEU A 394 -12.12 9.43 26.16
CA LEU A 394 -13.00 8.95 27.23
C LEU A 394 -13.09 7.42 27.28
N ILE A 395 -13.05 6.74 26.14
CA ILE A 395 -13.23 5.28 26.09
C ILE A 395 -12.02 4.54 26.68
N PRO A 396 -12.22 3.29 27.16
CA PRO A 396 -11.15 2.42 27.60
C PRO A 396 -10.05 2.27 26.56
N ARG A 397 -8.80 2.36 27.00
CA ARG A 397 -7.66 2.42 26.09
C ARG A 397 -7.54 1.17 25.22
N TYR A 398 -7.86 0.00 25.76
CA TYR A 398 -7.79 -1.26 25.02
C TYR A 398 -8.76 -1.34 23.82
N LEU A 399 -9.81 -0.51 23.78
CA LEU A 399 -10.76 -0.42 22.65
C LEU A 399 -10.31 0.53 21.54
N VAL A 400 -9.43 1.49 21.85
CA VAL A 400 -9.03 2.56 20.93
C VAL A 400 -8.49 2.03 19.59
N PRO A 401 -7.58 1.03 19.54
CA PRO A 401 -7.06 0.53 18.27
C PRO A 401 -8.16 0.01 17.32
N SER A 402 -9.13 -0.73 17.87
CA SER A 402 -10.22 -1.34 17.08
C SER A 402 -11.15 -0.29 16.48
N TYR A 403 -11.55 0.70 17.29
CA TYR A 403 -12.41 1.79 16.84
C TYR A 403 -11.68 2.77 15.90
N PHE A 404 -10.40 3.04 16.14
CA PHE A 404 -9.57 3.88 15.26
C PHE A 404 -9.44 3.24 13.87
N ASP A 405 -9.11 1.95 13.80
CA ASP A 405 -9.01 1.20 12.54
C ASP A 405 -10.32 1.29 11.73
N VAL A 406 -11.46 0.90 12.32
CA VAL A 406 -12.71 0.87 11.55
C VAL A 406 -13.12 2.26 11.04
N ILE A 407 -12.89 3.32 11.80
CA ILE A 407 -13.20 4.69 11.37
C ILE A 407 -12.26 5.09 10.22
N ILE A 408 -10.95 4.97 10.42
CA ILE A 408 -9.94 5.39 9.44
C ILE A 408 -10.04 4.60 8.14
N VAL A 409 -10.27 3.29 8.21
CA VAL A 409 -10.46 2.45 7.02
C VAL A 409 -11.70 2.86 6.24
N ASN A 410 -12.86 3.07 6.89
CA ASN A 410 -14.06 3.46 6.16
C ASN A 410 -13.95 4.89 5.58
N VAL A 411 -13.33 5.81 6.31
CA VAL A 411 -13.01 7.16 5.79
C VAL A 411 -12.10 7.07 4.57
N TYR A 412 -11.05 6.26 4.63
CA TYR A 412 -10.16 6.01 3.50
C TYR A 412 -10.90 5.45 2.28
N MET A 413 -11.80 4.48 2.47
CA MET A 413 -12.60 3.92 1.38
C MET A 413 -13.50 4.97 0.72
N ASN A 414 -14.16 5.83 1.51
CA ASN A 414 -14.97 6.94 0.99
C ASN A 414 -14.13 7.95 0.17
N LEU A 415 -12.91 8.25 0.63
CA LEU A 415 -11.98 9.13 -0.08
C LEU A 415 -11.49 8.50 -1.40
N LEU A 416 -11.23 7.18 -1.41
CA LEU A 416 -10.89 6.46 -2.63
C LEU A 416 -12.03 6.46 -3.63
N ASP A 417 -13.26 6.21 -3.18
CA ASP A 417 -14.44 6.25 -4.03
C ASP A 417 -14.63 7.64 -4.65
N HIS A 418 -14.39 8.70 -3.89
CA HIS A 418 -14.38 10.07 -4.41
C HIS A 418 -13.26 10.29 -5.45
N CYS A 419 -12.04 9.84 -5.18
CA CYS A 419 -10.93 9.89 -6.16
C CYS A 419 -11.35 9.28 -7.50
N TYR A 420 -11.94 8.07 -7.47
CA TYR A 420 -12.40 7.40 -8.68
C TYR A 420 -13.58 8.14 -9.33
N SER A 421 -14.46 8.76 -8.54
CA SER A 421 -15.59 9.54 -9.04
C SER A 421 -15.17 10.79 -9.83
N LEU A 422 -14.00 11.35 -9.52
CA LEU A 422 -13.42 12.48 -10.26
C LEU A 422 -12.71 12.04 -11.55
N MET A 423 -12.30 10.78 -11.65
CA MET A 423 -11.55 10.25 -12.79
C MET A 423 -12.45 9.84 -13.97
N SER A 424 -11.80 9.53 -15.10
CA SER A 424 -12.45 9.08 -16.34
C SER A 424 -13.24 7.77 -16.16
N ASN A 425 -14.13 7.48 -17.12
CA ASN A 425 -14.88 6.22 -17.17
C ASN A 425 -13.97 4.98 -17.31
N PHE A 426 -12.77 5.16 -17.87
CA PHE A 426 -11.77 4.10 -17.94
C PHE A 426 -11.34 3.64 -16.53
N VAL A 427 -11.20 4.57 -15.58
CA VAL A 427 -10.88 4.27 -14.18
C VAL A 427 -12.11 3.81 -13.40
N LYS A 428 -13.22 4.56 -13.48
CA LYS A 428 -14.46 4.26 -12.73
C LYS A 428 -14.94 2.83 -12.92
N ASN A 429 -14.98 2.41 -14.18
CA ASN A 429 -15.42 1.09 -14.62
C ASN A 429 -14.23 0.13 -14.82
N GLY A 430 -13.03 0.54 -14.43
CA GLY A 430 -11.81 -0.25 -14.53
C GLY A 430 -11.74 -1.36 -13.48
N THR A 431 -10.81 -2.29 -13.70
CA THR A 431 -10.49 -3.35 -12.74
C THR A 431 -9.84 -2.77 -11.48
N THR A 432 -9.74 -3.58 -10.42
CA THR A 432 -8.98 -3.22 -9.21
C THR A 432 -7.56 -2.78 -9.54
N PHE A 433 -6.93 -3.36 -10.56
CA PHE A 433 -5.58 -2.99 -10.96
C PHE A 433 -5.53 -1.59 -11.59
N ILE A 434 -6.48 -1.25 -12.48
CA ILE A 434 -6.59 0.09 -13.05
C ILE A 434 -6.80 1.13 -11.94
N LYS A 435 -7.74 0.86 -11.03
CA LYS A 435 -8.03 1.73 -9.88
C LYS A 435 -6.81 1.92 -8.98
N LEU A 436 -6.12 0.84 -8.64
CA LEU A 436 -4.90 0.90 -7.82
C LEU A 436 -3.81 1.77 -8.48
N LEU A 437 -3.51 1.55 -9.76
CA LEU A 437 -2.48 2.35 -10.45
C LEU A 437 -2.92 3.79 -10.70
N SER A 438 -4.20 4.06 -10.96
CA SER A 438 -4.67 5.42 -11.16
C SER A 438 -4.49 6.29 -9.91
N LEU A 439 -4.49 5.70 -8.72
CA LEU A 439 -4.17 6.43 -7.49
C LEU A 439 -2.73 6.95 -7.45
N VAL A 440 -1.80 6.36 -8.22
CA VAL A 440 -0.43 6.91 -8.35
C VAL A 440 -0.49 8.33 -8.93
N SER A 441 -1.47 8.65 -9.80
CA SER A 441 -1.70 10.02 -10.29
C SER A 441 -1.93 11.02 -9.14
N VAL A 442 -2.65 10.59 -8.10
CA VAL A 442 -2.93 11.41 -6.92
C VAL A 442 -1.73 11.39 -5.96
N GLN A 443 -0.95 10.30 -5.91
CA GLN A 443 0.27 10.22 -5.11
C GLN A 443 1.33 11.22 -5.58
N VAL A 444 1.70 11.16 -6.87
CA VAL A 444 2.79 11.98 -7.42
C VAL A 444 2.32 13.36 -7.89
N GLY A 445 1.02 13.54 -8.12
CA GLY A 445 0.41 14.80 -8.51
C GLY A 445 -0.08 15.58 -7.29
N GLY A 446 0.60 16.66 -6.95
CA GLY A 446 0.25 17.50 -5.82
C GLY A 446 0.78 18.93 -5.93
N VAL A 447 0.24 19.82 -5.11
CA VAL A 447 0.77 21.18 -4.96
C VAL A 447 1.89 21.17 -3.91
N VAL A 448 3.08 21.60 -4.31
CA VAL A 448 4.27 21.71 -3.45
C VAL A 448 4.86 23.11 -3.57
N ARG A 449 4.93 23.84 -2.45
CA ARG A 449 5.33 25.27 -2.43
C ARG A 449 6.74 25.51 -2.98
N SER A 450 7.67 24.58 -2.71
CA SER A 450 9.05 24.67 -3.18
C SER A 450 9.22 24.35 -4.67
N SER A 451 8.18 23.85 -5.37
CA SER A 451 8.28 23.29 -6.72
C SER A 451 7.08 23.66 -7.63
N GLN A 452 6.69 24.93 -7.62
CA GLN A 452 5.62 25.45 -8.48
C GLN A 452 6.01 25.47 -9.97
N LEU A 453 5.02 25.55 -10.85
CA LEU A 453 5.23 25.92 -12.25
C LEU A 453 5.61 27.41 -12.35
N PRO A 454 6.22 27.84 -13.46
CA PRO A 454 6.24 29.25 -13.82
C PRO A 454 4.81 29.80 -13.90
N ASP A 455 4.61 31.07 -13.60
CA ASP A 455 3.31 31.71 -13.72
C ASP A 455 2.78 31.60 -15.16
N LEU A 456 1.58 31.05 -15.29
CA LEU A 456 0.91 30.92 -16.58
C LEU A 456 0.31 32.26 -17.02
N SER A 457 0.01 32.37 -18.31
CA SER A 457 -0.48 33.64 -18.88
C SER A 457 -1.76 34.13 -18.19
N PRO A 458 -1.81 35.43 -17.80
CA PRO A 458 -3.05 36.02 -17.29
C PRO A 458 -4.16 36.05 -18.35
N ASN A 459 -3.81 35.89 -19.63
CA ASN A 459 -4.70 35.89 -20.79
C ASN A 459 -5.11 34.47 -21.23
N LEU A 460 -4.90 33.45 -20.40
CA LEU A 460 -5.38 32.10 -20.68
C LEU A 460 -6.91 32.02 -20.80
N ASN A 461 -7.37 31.13 -21.67
CA ASN A 461 -8.77 30.70 -21.69
C ASN A 461 -9.11 29.94 -20.40
N GLN A 462 -10.38 30.02 -20.00
CA GLN A 462 -10.88 29.27 -18.84
C GLN A 462 -10.76 27.75 -19.06
N PRO A 463 -10.49 26.95 -18.02
CA PRO A 463 -10.22 27.38 -16.64
C PRO A 463 -8.82 28.01 -16.47
N LYS A 464 -8.72 28.99 -15.57
CA LYS A 464 -7.46 29.60 -15.14
C LYS A 464 -6.95 28.95 -13.84
N PRO A 465 -5.63 28.99 -13.56
CA PRO A 465 -5.10 28.56 -12.28
C PRO A 465 -5.70 29.34 -11.12
N THR A 466 -5.98 28.64 -10.02
CA THR A 466 -6.37 29.26 -8.76
C THR A 466 -5.21 30.07 -8.21
N THR A 467 -5.50 31.17 -7.51
CA THR A 467 -4.47 31.99 -6.84
C THR A 467 -4.62 31.92 -5.32
N LYS A 468 -3.49 31.93 -4.61
CA LYS A 468 -3.44 32.07 -3.15
C LYS A 468 -2.43 33.15 -2.75
N ILE A 469 -2.66 33.78 -1.60
CA ILE A 469 -1.73 34.75 -1.03
C ILE A 469 -0.76 34.01 -0.12
N TYR A 470 0.54 34.09 -0.43
CA TYR A 470 1.63 33.58 0.40
C TYR A 470 2.61 34.72 0.68
N ASP A 471 2.92 34.94 1.96
CA ASP A 471 3.85 35.99 2.40
C ASP A 471 3.53 37.40 1.86
N GLY A 472 2.23 37.69 1.64
CA GLY A 472 1.75 38.95 1.07
C GLY A 472 1.77 39.02 -0.46
N GLU A 473 2.22 37.98 -1.15
CA GLU A 473 2.23 37.88 -2.62
C GLU A 473 1.15 36.93 -3.15
N THR A 474 0.41 37.36 -4.16
CA THR A 474 -0.54 36.50 -4.88
C THR A 474 0.22 35.57 -5.83
N LYS A 475 0.12 34.26 -5.63
CA LYS A 475 0.78 33.22 -6.45
C LYS A 475 -0.23 32.31 -7.10
N GLN A 476 0.01 31.92 -8.36
CA GLN A 476 -0.75 30.87 -9.01
C GLN A 476 -0.42 29.53 -8.39
N ILE A 477 -1.45 28.71 -8.16
CA ILE A 477 -1.33 27.39 -7.54
C ILE A 477 -1.69 26.36 -8.58
N CYS A 478 -0.64 25.74 -9.12
CA CYS A 478 -0.76 24.64 -10.06
C CYS A 478 -0.25 23.36 -9.42
N LEU A 479 -0.96 22.27 -9.73
CA LEU A 479 -0.48 20.93 -9.43
C LEU A 479 0.73 20.61 -10.31
N THR A 480 1.74 19.98 -9.70
CA THR A 480 2.91 19.49 -10.41
C THR A 480 3.12 18.01 -10.17
N LEU A 481 3.76 17.34 -11.14
CA LEU A 481 4.10 15.92 -11.07
C LEU A 481 5.50 15.75 -10.49
N SER A 482 5.59 15.03 -9.37
CA SER A 482 6.84 14.42 -8.93
C SER A 482 7.25 13.32 -9.91
N ALA A 483 8.55 13.22 -10.21
CA ALA A 483 9.07 12.06 -10.95
C ALA A 483 8.89 10.76 -10.14
N GLY A 484 9.00 10.84 -8.81
CA GLY A 484 9.09 9.68 -7.93
C GLY A 484 9.14 9.97 -6.45
N LEU A 485 8.51 9.10 -5.65
CA LEU A 485 8.62 9.16 -4.19
C LEU A 485 9.56 8.05 -3.66
N PRO A 486 10.40 8.35 -2.66
CA PRO A 486 10.51 9.62 -1.93
C PRO A 486 11.60 10.58 -2.43
N HIS A 487 12.36 10.26 -3.50
CA HIS A 487 13.58 11.01 -3.83
C HIS A 487 13.36 12.30 -4.62
N PHE A 488 12.29 12.40 -5.42
CA PHE A 488 12.06 13.49 -6.39
C PHE A 488 10.80 14.28 -6.06
N THR A 489 10.73 14.84 -4.87
CA THR A 489 9.45 15.24 -4.27
C THR A 489 9.33 16.74 -4.03
N VAL A 490 10.44 17.44 -3.78
CA VAL A 490 10.47 18.86 -3.41
C VAL A 490 11.61 19.62 -4.07
N GLY A 491 11.56 20.95 -3.99
CA GLY A 491 12.56 21.86 -4.54
C GLY A 491 12.79 21.67 -6.05
N TYR A 492 14.05 21.82 -6.45
CA TYR A 492 14.47 21.65 -7.85
C TYR A 492 14.40 20.20 -8.34
N MET A 493 14.36 19.22 -7.43
CA MET A 493 14.37 17.79 -7.75
C MET A 493 12.98 17.22 -8.11
N ARG A 494 11.90 17.98 -7.96
CA ARG A 494 10.54 17.46 -8.19
C ARG A 494 10.19 17.31 -9.66
N ASN A 495 10.37 18.40 -10.41
CA ASN A 495 9.81 18.57 -11.75
C ASN A 495 10.86 18.30 -12.82
N TRP A 496 10.80 17.10 -13.40
CA TRP A 496 11.65 16.70 -14.51
C TRP A 496 10.84 16.68 -15.81
N GLY A 497 11.20 17.47 -16.81
CA GLY A 497 10.46 17.60 -18.07
C GLY A 497 10.32 16.27 -18.79
N ARG A 498 11.39 15.47 -18.84
CA ARG A 498 11.37 14.12 -19.39
C ARG A 498 10.33 13.23 -18.69
N ASP A 499 10.48 13.01 -17.39
CA ASP A 499 9.60 12.15 -16.60
C ASP A 499 8.16 12.62 -16.66
N THR A 500 7.96 13.94 -16.58
CA THR A 500 6.65 14.59 -16.67
C THR A 500 5.96 14.21 -17.97
N PHE A 501 6.61 14.41 -19.12
CA PHE A 501 5.96 14.19 -20.42
C PHE A 501 5.91 12.71 -20.85
N ILE A 502 6.74 11.85 -20.29
CA ILE A 502 6.52 10.40 -20.38
C ILE A 502 5.30 9.98 -19.54
N ALA A 503 5.15 10.54 -18.33
CA ALA A 503 4.09 10.14 -17.41
C ALA A 503 2.72 10.78 -17.67
N LEU A 504 2.67 11.95 -18.33
CA LEU A 504 1.49 12.80 -18.41
C LEU A 504 0.27 12.12 -19.07
N ARG A 505 0.49 11.33 -20.13
CA ARG A 505 -0.59 10.65 -20.84
C ARG A 505 -1.32 9.65 -19.92
N GLY A 506 -0.62 8.65 -19.38
CA GLY A 506 -1.24 7.65 -18.51
C GLY A 506 -1.75 8.22 -17.18
N LEU A 507 -1.03 9.15 -16.55
CA LEU A 507 -1.41 9.66 -15.22
C LEU A 507 -2.39 10.82 -15.23
N LEU A 508 -2.47 11.62 -16.30
CA LEU A 508 -3.37 12.77 -16.34
C LEU A 508 -4.42 12.65 -17.45
N LEU A 509 -4.04 12.33 -18.69
CA LEU A 509 -5.01 12.26 -19.80
C LEU A 509 -5.97 11.09 -19.63
N LEU A 510 -5.44 9.86 -19.52
CA LEU A 510 -6.28 8.66 -19.42
C LEU A 510 -7.10 8.60 -18.12
N THR A 511 -6.69 9.32 -17.07
CA THR A 511 -7.45 9.48 -15.83
C THR A 511 -8.46 10.64 -15.87
N GLY A 512 -8.47 11.47 -16.92
CA GLY A 512 -9.43 12.58 -17.09
C GLY A 512 -9.01 13.93 -16.47
N ARG A 513 -7.76 14.09 -16.07
CA ARG A 513 -7.18 15.28 -15.40
C ARG A 513 -6.61 16.27 -16.41
N HIS A 514 -7.45 16.66 -17.37
CA HIS A 514 -7.03 17.45 -18.54
C HIS A 514 -6.61 18.88 -18.16
N VAL A 515 -7.22 19.48 -17.14
CA VAL A 515 -6.89 20.85 -16.72
C VAL A 515 -5.47 20.93 -16.18
N GLU A 516 -5.08 20.00 -15.31
CA GLU A 516 -3.72 19.93 -14.79
C GLU A 516 -2.70 19.60 -15.90
N ALA A 517 -3.05 18.69 -16.81
CA ALA A 517 -2.19 18.38 -17.97
C ALA A 517 -1.94 19.63 -18.83
N ARG A 518 -2.98 20.42 -19.12
CA ARG A 518 -2.90 21.67 -19.87
C ARG A 518 -1.96 22.67 -19.19
N PHE A 519 -2.11 22.87 -17.88
CA PHE A 519 -1.27 23.81 -17.12
C PHE A 519 0.21 23.39 -17.13
N ILE A 520 0.49 22.09 -16.96
CA ILE A 520 1.86 21.58 -17.02
C ILE A 520 2.45 21.80 -18.43
N ILE A 521 1.72 21.46 -19.49
CA ILE A 521 2.17 21.66 -20.88
C ILE A 521 2.54 23.13 -21.12
N LEU A 522 1.67 24.06 -20.73
CA LEU A 522 1.85 25.50 -20.92
C LEU A 522 2.95 26.09 -20.02
N GLY A 523 3.09 25.58 -18.80
CA GLY A 523 4.15 26.00 -17.87
C GLY A 523 5.54 25.69 -18.40
N PHE A 524 5.74 24.47 -18.91
CA PHE A 524 7.00 24.12 -19.58
C PHE A 524 7.16 24.88 -20.90
N ALA A 525 6.09 25.13 -21.66
CA ALA A 525 6.14 25.93 -22.88
C ALA A 525 6.70 27.34 -22.64
N GLY A 526 6.34 27.97 -21.52
CA GLY A 526 6.84 29.29 -21.13
C GLY A 526 8.36 29.33 -20.91
N THR A 527 8.95 28.17 -20.63
CA THR A 527 10.39 28.00 -20.42
C THR A 527 11.13 27.56 -21.68
N LEU A 528 10.50 27.47 -22.85
CA LEU A 528 11.24 27.11 -24.07
C LEU A 528 12.43 28.06 -24.27
N ARG A 529 13.62 27.47 -24.45
CA ARG A 529 14.87 28.18 -24.75
C ARG A 529 15.77 27.24 -25.53
N HIS A 530 16.60 27.75 -26.42
CA HIS A 530 17.48 26.93 -27.26
C HIS A 530 16.67 25.95 -28.15
N GLY A 531 15.39 26.24 -28.41
CA GLY A 531 14.46 25.29 -29.03
C GLY A 531 14.19 24.03 -28.20
N LEU A 532 14.55 24.01 -26.91
CA LEU A 532 14.44 22.88 -26.01
C LEU A 532 13.49 23.17 -24.84
N ILE A 533 12.90 22.10 -24.33
CA ILE A 533 12.22 22.05 -23.03
C ILE A 533 13.26 21.61 -21.99
N PRO A 534 13.32 22.22 -20.81
CA PRO A 534 14.32 21.88 -19.80
C PRO A 534 14.09 20.49 -19.22
N ASN A 535 15.17 19.83 -18.81
CA ASN A 535 15.07 18.59 -18.05
C ASN A 535 14.65 18.90 -16.62
N LEU A 536 15.37 19.80 -15.96
CA LEU A 536 15.07 20.25 -14.60
C LEU A 536 14.40 21.61 -14.68
N LEU A 537 13.16 21.71 -14.16
CA LEU A 537 12.36 22.93 -14.32
C LEU A 537 12.74 24.04 -13.33
N ASP A 538 12.91 23.71 -12.04
CA ASP A 538 13.12 24.68 -10.92
C ASP A 538 12.34 26.00 -11.06
N LYS A 539 11.00 25.90 -11.17
CA LYS A 539 10.06 27.02 -11.37
C LYS A 539 10.28 27.85 -12.65
N GLY A 540 11.17 27.42 -13.53
CA GLY A 540 11.53 28.04 -14.82
C GLY A 540 12.77 28.93 -14.77
N ASN A 541 13.01 29.67 -13.69
CA ASN A 541 14.09 30.66 -13.64
C ASN A 541 15.50 30.03 -13.66
N ASN A 542 15.68 28.93 -12.95
CA ASN A 542 16.96 28.19 -12.93
C ASN A 542 16.87 26.87 -13.70
N ALA A 543 15.99 26.81 -14.71
CA ALA A 543 15.79 25.61 -15.50
C ALA A 543 17.09 25.19 -16.22
N ARG A 544 17.35 23.88 -16.29
CA ARG A 544 18.53 23.32 -16.95
C ARG A 544 18.16 22.60 -18.25
N TYR A 545 18.86 22.96 -19.34
CA TYR A 545 18.62 22.48 -20.71
C TYR A 545 19.73 21.52 -21.15
N ASN A 546 19.97 20.48 -20.34
CA ASN A 546 20.96 19.44 -20.61
C ASN A 546 20.40 18.22 -21.34
N CYS A 547 19.08 18.17 -21.56
CA CYS A 547 18.41 17.09 -22.27
C CYS A 547 17.99 17.51 -23.68
N ARG A 548 18.02 16.55 -24.61
CA ARG A 548 17.53 16.73 -25.99
C ARG A 548 16.22 15.96 -26.25
N ASP A 549 15.76 15.17 -25.29
CA ASP A 549 14.59 14.30 -25.42
C ASP A 549 13.29 14.94 -24.89
N ALA A 550 13.36 15.76 -23.84
CA ALA A 550 12.16 16.37 -23.23
C ALA A 550 11.31 17.17 -24.23
N ILE A 551 11.93 17.87 -25.20
CA ILE A 551 11.18 18.59 -26.25
C ILE A 551 10.30 17.66 -27.10
N TRP A 552 10.82 16.49 -27.47
CA TRP A 552 10.07 15.54 -28.31
C TRP A 552 8.97 14.85 -27.52
N TRP A 553 9.21 14.55 -26.25
CA TRP A 553 8.16 14.07 -25.35
C TRP A 553 7.07 15.11 -25.10
N TRP A 554 7.43 16.39 -24.93
CA TRP A 554 6.48 17.49 -24.80
C TRP A 554 5.61 17.64 -26.05
N LEU A 555 6.21 17.62 -27.25
CA LEU A 555 5.48 17.68 -28.52
C LEU A 555 4.56 16.46 -28.72
N TYR A 556 5.06 15.26 -28.42
CA TYR A 556 4.26 14.03 -28.47
C TYR A 556 3.09 14.08 -27.48
N THR A 557 3.30 14.64 -26.30
CA THR A 557 2.26 14.84 -25.28
C THR A 557 1.19 15.83 -25.74
N ILE A 558 1.58 16.92 -26.41
CA ILE A 558 0.60 17.86 -27.00
C ILE A 558 -0.27 17.14 -28.03
N LYS A 559 0.33 16.32 -28.90
CA LYS A 559 -0.42 15.48 -29.85
C LYS A 559 -1.42 14.58 -29.10
N CYS A 560 -0.99 13.86 -28.07
CA CYS A 560 -1.87 13.04 -27.24
C CYS A 560 -2.98 13.87 -26.57
N TYR A 561 -2.67 15.06 -26.04
CA TYR A 561 -3.64 15.97 -25.44
C TYR A 561 -4.71 16.39 -26.47
N THR A 562 -4.30 16.75 -27.69
CA THR A 562 -5.25 17.17 -28.73
C THR A 562 -6.20 16.06 -29.17
N GLU A 563 -5.78 14.80 -29.04
CA GLU A 563 -6.56 13.63 -29.42
C GLU A 563 -7.46 13.11 -28.28
N GLU A 564 -7.00 13.21 -27.02
CA GLU A 564 -7.65 12.57 -25.87
C GLU A 564 -8.45 13.53 -24.99
N ALA A 565 -8.06 14.80 -24.91
CA ALA A 565 -8.78 15.79 -24.12
C ALA A 565 -10.02 16.33 -24.87
N PRO A 566 -11.14 16.60 -24.17
CA PRO A 566 -12.28 17.30 -24.74
C PRO A 566 -11.85 18.65 -25.31
N ASP A 567 -12.24 18.93 -26.56
CA ASP A 567 -11.84 20.13 -27.30
C ASP A 567 -10.31 20.37 -27.29
N GLY A 568 -9.53 19.30 -27.28
CA GLY A 568 -8.09 19.32 -27.03
C GLY A 568 -7.29 20.21 -28.00
N LEU A 569 -7.76 20.38 -29.24
CA LEU A 569 -7.15 21.29 -30.24
C LEU A 569 -7.07 22.75 -29.78
N ASN A 570 -7.95 23.19 -28.88
CA ASN A 570 -7.97 24.56 -28.38
C ASN A 570 -6.66 24.95 -27.67
N ILE A 571 -5.93 23.98 -27.11
CA ILE A 571 -4.65 24.22 -26.45
C ILE A 571 -3.63 24.89 -27.38
N LEU A 572 -3.69 24.61 -28.69
CA LEU A 572 -2.77 25.18 -29.68
C LEU A 572 -2.90 26.71 -29.77
N SER A 573 -4.04 27.27 -29.40
CA SER A 573 -4.30 28.71 -29.40
C SER A 573 -4.12 29.36 -28.04
N ASP A 574 -3.85 28.59 -26.98
CA ASP A 574 -3.64 29.14 -25.64
C ASP A 574 -2.39 30.01 -25.58
N LYS A 575 -2.49 31.08 -24.80
CA LYS A 575 -1.40 32.03 -24.59
C LYS A 575 -0.36 31.43 -23.64
N VAL A 576 0.86 31.34 -24.13
CA VAL A 576 2.04 30.99 -23.36
C VAL A 576 2.78 32.28 -23.04
N SER A 577 2.92 32.60 -21.75
CA SER A 577 3.83 33.66 -21.32
C SER A 577 5.25 33.16 -21.42
N ARG A 578 6.02 33.73 -22.35
CA ARG A 578 7.43 33.39 -22.54
C ARG A 578 8.24 34.03 -21.42
N LEU A 579 8.71 33.17 -20.51
CA LEU A 579 9.70 33.53 -19.50
C LEU A 579 10.99 34.00 -20.18
N PHE A 580 11.33 33.34 -21.29
CA PHE A 580 12.49 33.69 -22.12
C PHE A 580 12.07 33.85 -23.59
N PRO A 581 11.78 35.08 -24.06
CA PRO A 581 11.43 35.32 -25.46
C PRO A 581 12.59 35.07 -26.44
N THR A 582 13.83 35.21 -25.99
CA THR A 582 15.03 34.86 -26.76
C THR A 582 16.05 34.15 -25.87
N ASP A 583 17.03 33.48 -26.47
CA ASP A 583 18.04 32.71 -25.72
C ASP A 583 18.84 33.58 -24.72
N ASP A 584 19.12 34.82 -25.10
CA ASP A 584 19.87 35.78 -24.29
C ASP A 584 18.99 36.65 -23.37
N SER A 585 17.65 36.50 -23.41
CA SER A 585 16.76 37.33 -22.61
C SER A 585 16.87 37.05 -21.11
N PRO A 586 16.65 38.06 -20.25
CA PRO A 586 16.34 37.81 -18.85
C PRO A 586 14.98 37.10 -18.71
N ALA A 587 14.67 36.63 -17.51
CA ALA A 587 13.34 36.14 -17.15
C ALA A 587 12.36 37.32 -17.16
N LEU A 588 11.25 37.19 -17.89
CA LEU A 588 10.18 38.19 -17.92
C LEU A 588 8.95 37.75 -17.09
N PRO A 589 8.27 38.68 -16.40
CA PRO A 589 6.98 38.45 -15.78
C PRO A 589 5.91 37.90 -16.74
N ALA A 590 4.96 37.13 -16.18
CA ALA A 590 3.82 36.61 -16.95
C ALA A 590 2.98 37.73 -17.57
N GLY A 591 2.56 37.56 -18.82
CA GLY A 591 1.81 38.53 -19.61
C GLY A 591 2.65 39.58 -20.35
N GLU A 592 3.94 39.71 -20.07
CA GLU A 592 4.81 40.68 -20.76
C GLU A 592 5.08 40.27 -22.22
N HIS A 593 5.29 38.97 -22.47
CA HIS A 593 5.47 38.41 -23.80
C HIS A 593 4.61 37.14 -23.99
N ASP A 594 3.36 37.34 -24.39
CA ASP A 594 2.43 36.24 -24.67
C ASP A 594 2.41 35.88 -26.16
N GLN A 595 2.58 34.59 -26.46
CA GLN A 595 2.37 34.05 -27.80
C GLN A 595 1.51 32.78 -27.77
N PRO A 596 0.73 32.48 -28.82
CA PRO A 596 0.02 31.19 -28.90
C PRO A 596 0.97 29.99 -28.82
N LEU A 597 0.51 28.89 -28.22
CA LEU A 597 1.28 27.65 -28.12
C LEU A 597 1.79 27.15 -29.50
N HIS A 598 0.99 27.28 -30.57
CA HIS A 598 1.43 26.89 -31.91
C HIS A 598 2.66 27.67 -32.42
N GLU A 599 2.88 28.90 -31.96
CA GLU A 599 4.08 29.66 -32.28
C GLU A 599 5.30 29.15 -31.51
N VAL A 600 5.13 28.75 -30.25
CA VAL A 600 6.17 28.09 -29.44
C VAL A 600 6.61 26.77 -30.10
N ILE A 601 5.65 25.98 -30.58
CA ILE A 601 5.92 24.73 -31.32
C ILE A 601 6.71 25.03 -32.60
N GLN A 602 6.27 26.02 -33.38
CA GLN A 602 6.95 26.42 -34.61
C GLN A 602 8.40 26.87 -34.35
N GLU A 603 8.62 27.65 -33.30
CA GLU A 603 9.94 28.14 -32.89
C GLU A 603 10.88 26.96 -32.59
N ALA A 604 10.44 26.01 -31.76
CA ALA A 604 11.24 24.84 -31.42
C ALA A 604 11.65 24.04 -32.67
N LEU A 605 10.70 23.74 -33.57
CA LEU A 605 10.98 22.99 -34.80
C LEU A 605 11.89 23.76 -35.76
N THR A 606 11.73 25.08 -35.84
CA THR A 606 12.57 25.94 -36.68
C THR A 606 14.02 25.96 -36.18
N ILE A 607 14.23 26.05 -34.85
CA ILE A 607 15.56 26.01 -34.24
C ILE A 607 16.24 24.66 -34.48
N HIS A 608 15.54 23.55 -34.25
CA HIS A 608 16.05 22.21 -34.53
C HIS A 608 16.42 22.03 -36.01
N PHE A 609 15.57 22.52 -36.92
CA PHE A 609 15.81 22.42 -38.36
C PHE A 609 16.98 23.30 -38.84
N GLN A 610 17.13 24.50 -38.28
CA GLN A 610 18.27 25.39 -38.53
C GLN A 610 19.59 24.74 -38.07
N GLY A 611 19.53 24.01 -36.97
CA GLY A 611 20.68 23.46 -36.27
C GLY A 611 21.21 24.45 -35.24
N LEU A 612 21.47 23.93 -34.04
CA LEU A 612 21.88 24.71 -32.88
C LEU A 612 23.23 24.21 -32.36
N CYS A 613 24.10 25.15 -32.01
CA CYS A 613 25.28 24.91 -31.20
C CYS A 613 25.29 25.93 -30.07
N PHE A 614 25.21 25.46 -28.83
CA PHE A 614 25.19 26.33 -27.66
C PHE A 614 26.00 25.73 -26.53
N ARG A 615 26.43 26.59 -25.61
CA ARG A 615 27.03 26.19 -24.34
C ARG A 615 25.99 26.38 -23.25
N GLU A 616 25.82 25.39 -22.38
CA GLU A 616 24.88 25.49 -21.25
C GLU A 616 25.14 26.78 -20.47
N ARG A 617 24.06 27.54 -20.22
CA ARG A 617 24.14 28.75 -19.43
C ARG A 617 24.64 28.40 -18.03
N ASN A 618 25.54 29.21 -17.48
CA ASN A 618 26.16 28.97 -16.18
C ASN A 618 27.05 27.70 -16.14
N ALA A 619 27.54 27.20 -17.28
CA ALA A 619 28.45 26.06 -17.37
C ALA A 619 29.60 26.11 -16.36
N GLY A 620 29.85 24.96 -15.71
CA GLY A 620 30.83 24.80 -14.64
C GLY A 620 30.22 24.11 -13.42
N LYS A 621 31.02 24.01 -12.36
CA LYS A 621 30.69 23.23 -11.14
C LYS A 621 29.40 23.65 -10.43
N GLN A 622 28.90 24.86 -10.70
CA GLN A 622 27.68 25.38 -10.09
C GLN A 622 26.40 24.70 -10.60
N ILE A 623 26.39 24.20 -11.85
CA ILE A 623 25.23 23.48 -12.41
C ILE A 623 25.48 21.99 -12.57
N ASP A 624 26.75 21.57 -12.61
CA ASP A 624 27.14 20.17 -12.67
C ASP A 624 28.56 19.98 -12.11
N GLU A 625 28.69 19.30 -10.99
CA GLU A 625 29.99 19.08 -10.32
C GLU A 625 30.88 18.09 -11.08
N GLN A 626 30.27 17.20 -11.87
CA GLN A 626 30.92 16.01 -12.40
C GLN A 626 31.28 16.17 -13.89
N MET A 627 30.43 16.82 -14.67
CA MET A 627 30.59 17.01 -16.11
C MET A 627 31.89 17.74 -16.47
N THR A 628 32.53 17.29 -17.55
CA THR A 628 33.72 17.97 -18.11
C THR A 628 33.35 19.25 -18.86
N ASP A 629 34.32 20.15 -19.07
CA ASP A 629 34.11 21.41 -19.79
C ASP A 629 33.47 21.24 -21.19
N ARG A 630 33.83 20.15 -21.87
CA ARG A 630 33.28 19.79 -23.19
C ARG A 630 31.82 19.34 -23.11
N GLY A 631 31.42 18.68 -22.03
CA GLY A 631 30.06 18.17 -21.85
C GLY A 631 28.98 19.25 -21.88
N PHE A 632 29.32 20.46 -21.43
CA PHE A 632 28.40 21.62 -21.46
C PHE A 632 28.13 22.17 -22.88
N ASN A 633 28.91 21.76 -23.88
CA ASN A 633 28.75 22.21 -25.26
C ASN A 633 27.82 21.25 -25.99
N ASN A 634 26.68 21.75 -26.46
CA ASN A 634 25.65 20.95 -27.10
C ASN A 634 25.53 21.32 -28.58
N GLN A 635 25.40 20.29 -29.41
CA GLN A 635 25.05 20.40 -30.82
C GLN A 635 23.77 19.61 -31.05
N ILE A 636 22.79 20.22 -31.71
CA ILE A 636 21.50 19.59 -32.03
C ILE A 636 21.12 20.01 -33.44
N GLY A 637 20.52 19.11 -34.20
CA GLY A 637 20.05 19.45 -35.55
C GLY A 637 19.29 18.34 -36.23
N VAL A 638 19.10 18.54 -37.54
CA VAL A 638 18.44 17.59 -38.45
C VAL A 638 19.42 17.22 -39.56
N HIS A 639 19.62 15.92 -39.76
CA HIS A 639 20.50 15.44 -40.82
C HIS A 639 19.83 15.69 -42.20
N PRO A 640 20.50 16.37 -43.14
CA PRO A 640 19.88 16.80 -44.41
C PRO A 640 19.44 15.64 -45.31
N ASP A 641 20.17 14.52 -45.27
CA ASP A 641 19.86 13.37 -46.12
C ASP A 641 18.76 12.49 -45.54
N THR A 642 18.90 12.10 -44.27
CA THR A 642 17.99 11.16 -43.60
C THR A 642 16.75 11.82 -42.99
N GLY A 643 16.83 13.12 -42.66
CA GLY A 643 15.81 13.81 -41.87
C GLY A 643 15.84 13.47 -40.38
N PHE A 644 16.78 12.64 -39.91
CA PHE A 644 16.86 12.27 -38.50
C PHE A 644 17.29 13.46 -37.64
N VAL A 645 16.63 13.60 -36.50
CA VAL A 645 17.08 14.48 -35.43
C VAL A 645 18.33 13.88 -34.80
N PHE A 646 19.35 14.69 -34.58
CA PHE A 646 20.61 14.27 -33.97
C PHE A 646 21.07 15.29 -32.93
N GLY A 647 21.92 14.85 -32.00
CA GLY A 647 22.62 15.78 -31.13
C GLY A 647 23.39 15.12 -30.01
N GLY A 648 24.06 15.94 -29.22
CA GLY A 648 24.91 15.51 -28.12
C GLY A 648 26.37 15.29 -28.51
N ASN A 649 27.16 14.73 -27.60
CA ASN A 649 28.52 14.25 -27.82
C ASN A 649 28.89 13.17 -26.79
N ASP A 650 30.07 12.57 -26.92
CA ASP A 650 30.62 11.53 -26.03
C ASP A 650 30.85 11.96 -24.57
N ALA A 651 30.76 13.26 -24.27
CA ALA A 651 30.95 13.83 -22.94
C ALA A 651 29.64 14.34 -22.31
N ASN A 652 28.46 14.09 -22.91
CA ASN A 652 27.18 14.53 -22.36
C ASN A 652 26.10 13.43 -22.31
N CYS A 653 25.00 13.77 -21.63
CA CYS A 653 23.92 12.86 -21.26
C CYS A 653 22.54 13.39 -21.71
N GLY A 654 22.34 13.55 -23.02
CA GLY A 654 21.15 14.22 -23.56
C GLY A 654 19.84 13.42 -23.51
N THR A 655 19.90 12.10 -23.28
CA THR A 655 18.73 11.20 -23.29
C THR A 655 18.42 10.66 -21.91
N TRP A 656 17.28 10.00 -21.70
CA TRP A 656 16.90 9.40 -20.41
C TRP A 656 17.92 8.46 -19.77
N MET A 657 18.80 7.86 -20.57
CA MET A 657 19.95 7.14 -20.06
C MET A 657 21.09 8.11 -19.70
N ASP A 658 20.94 8.89 -18.63
CA ASP A 658 21.72 10.12 -18.37
C ASP A 658 22.76 10.06 -17.25
N LYS A 659 23.16 8.87 -16.79
CA LYS A 659 24.14 8.75 -15.71
C LYS A 659 25.52 9.33 -16.10
N MET A 660 25.87 10.47 -15.49
CA MET A 660 27.22 11.04 -15.50
C MET A 660 28.07 10.38 -14.40
N GLY A 661 29.24 9.85 -14.75
CA GLY A 661 30.16 9.25 -13.78
C GLY A 661 30.76 10.27 -12.83
N SER A 662 30.98 9.85 -11.58
CA SER A 662 31.41 10.74 -10.48
C SER A 662 32.56 10.19 -9.63
N SER A 663 33.00 8.95 -9.87
CA SER A 663 34.10 8.32 -9.13
C SER A 663 35.47 8.67 -9.73
N GLU A 664 36.25 9.44 -8.97
CA GLU A 664 37.66 9.68 -9.28
C GLU A 664 38.48 8.39 -9.14
N LYS A 665 38.21 7.61 -8.08
CA LYS A 665 38.90 6.37 -7.74
C LYS A 665 38.80 5.31 -8.82
N ALA A 666 37.63 5.21 -9.47
CA ALA A 666 37.39 4.27 -10.57
C ALA A 666 37.65 4.89 -11.96
N GLY A 667 38.10 6.16 -12.02
CA GLY A 667 38.42 6.85 -13.28
C GLY A 667 37.23 7.13 -14.19
N ASN A 668 36.00 7.14 -13.66
CA ASN A 668 34.77 7.41 -14.42
C ASN A 668 34.21 8.83 -14.23
N LYS A 669 34.78 9.65 -13.34
CA LYS A 669 34.34 11.05 -13.15
C LYS A 669 34.33 11.84 -14.45
N GLY A 670 33.19 12.47 -14.74
CA GLY A 670 32.96 13.27 -15.94
C GLY A 670 32.79 12.48 -17.23
N LYS A 671 32.72 11.13 -17.15
CA LYS A 671 32.42 10.26 -18.28
C LYS A 671 30.97 9.78 -18.20
N PRO A 672 30.12 10.13 -19.18
CA PRO A 672 28.80 9.50 -19.32
C PRO A 672 28.92 7.98 -19.36
N ALA A 673 28.02 7.28 -18.67
CA ALA A 673 27.90 5.84 -18.78
C ALA A 673 27.36 5.41 -20.15
N THR A 674 26.39 6.19 -20.64
CA THR A 674 25.61 5.90 -21.84
C THR A 674 25.43 7.19 -22.64
N PRO A 675 26.52 7.76 -23.20
CA PRO A 675 26.39 8.88 -24.11
C PRO A 675 25.68 8.38 -25.36
N ARG A 676 24.41 8.73 -25.50
CA ARG A 676 23.58 8.40 -26.66
C ARG A 676 23.52 9.61 -27.57
N ASP A 677 24.65 10.00 -28.13
CA ASP A 677 24.76 11.07 -29.09
C ASP A 677 24.38 10.60 -30.51
N GLY A 678 24.36 11.51 -31.48
CA GLY A 678 23.81 11.21 -32.80
C GLY A 678 22.29 11.06 -32.77
N SER A 679 21.73 10.17 -33.59
CA SER A 679 20.28 9.97 -33.72
C SER A 679 19.80 8.81 -32.85
N ALA A 680 19.27 9.10 -31.66
CA ALA A 680 18.67 8.08 -30.80
C ALA A 680 17.33 7.63 -31.38
N VAL A 681 17.07 6.32 -31.34
CA VAL A 681 15.92 5.68 -32.00
C VAL A 681 14.58 6.28 -31.59
N GLU A 682 14.38 6.54 -30.29
CA GLU A 682 13.13 7.08 -29.78
C GLU A 682 12.89 8.52 -30.22
N LEU A 683 13.94 9.34 -30.38
CA LEU A 683 13.78 10.73 -30.83
C LEU A 683 13.45 10.81 -32.31
N VAL A 684 13.98 9.90 -33.11
CA VAL A 684 13.59 9.77 -34.52
C VAL A 684 12.14 9.35 -34.64
N GLY A 685 11.69 8.37 -33.84
CA GLY A 685 10.28 7.95 -33.80
C GLY A 685 9.33 9.05 -33.33
N LEU A 686 9.63 9.71 -32.21
CA LEU A 686 8.83 10.81 -31.67
C LEU A 686 8.77 11.99 -32.65
N SER A 687 9.89 12.37 -33.27
CA SER A 687 9.91 13.44 -34.28
C SER A 687 9.08 13.09 -35.51
N LYS A 688 9.15 11.85 -36.02
CA LYS A 688 8.28 11.37 -37.10
C LYS A 688 6.80 11.51 -36.75
N CYS A 689 6.42 11.08 -35.55
CA CYS A 689 5.05 11.18 -35.05
C CYS A 689 4.55 12.63 -35.07
N VAL A 690 5.32 13.53 -34.47
CA VAL A 690 4.99 14.96 -34.36
C VAL A 690 4.90 15.63 -35.74
N LEU A 691 5.86 15.37 -36.63
CA LEU A 691 5.86 15.96 -37.97
C LEU A 691 4.65 15.49 -38.80
N THR A 692 4.27 14.22 -38.66
CA THR A 692 3.09 13.66 -39.34
C THR A 692 1.82 14.30 -38.82
N PHE A 693 1.70 14.44 -37.51
CA PHE A 693 0.59 15.12 -36.84
C PHE A 693 0.44 16.59 -37.32
N LEU A 694 1.53 17.36 -37.28
CA LEU A 694 1.50 18.77 -37.72
C LEU A 694 1.23 18.93 -39.21
N ALA A 695 1.73 18.01 -40.05
CA ALA A 695 1.43 18.01 -41.47
C ALA A 695 -0.08 17.80 -41.74
N GLU A 696 -0.72 16.92 -40.98
CA GLU A 696 -2.16 16.67 -41.11
C GLU A 696 -2.99 17.84 -40.55
N LEU A 697 -2.60 18.43 -39.41
CA LEU A 697 -3.28 19.64 -38.90
C LEU A 697 -3.16 20.82 -39.86
N TYR A 698 -1.99 21.04 -40.47
CA TYR A 698 -1.80 22.09 -41.47
C TYR A 698 -2.71 21.87 -42.68
N LYS A 699 -2.78 20.63 -43.19
CA LYS A 699 -3.67 20.25 -44.29
C LYS A 699 -5.16 20.50 -43.97
N GLN A 700 -5.54 20.39 -42.70
CA GLN A 700 -6.89 20.67 -42.22
C GLN A 700 -7.13 22.16 -41.85
N ASN A 701 -6.13 23.04 -42.01
CA ASN A 701 -6.14 24.43 -41.58
C ASN A 701 -6.29 24.63 -40.05
N LEU A 702 -5.87 23.63 -39.26
CA LEU A 702 -5.92 23.64 -37.80
C LEU A 702 -4.58 24.05 -37.15
N PHE A 703 -3.50 24.11 -37.93
CA PHE A 703 -2.20 24.62 -37.51
C PHE A 703 -1.68 25.62 -38.56
N PRO A 704 -1.21 26.82 -38.18
CA PRO A 704 -0.97 27.90 -39.14
C PRO A 704 0.30 27.72 -39.99
N TYR A 705 1.22 26.84 -39.59
CA TYR A 705 2.51 26.66 -40.26
C TYR A 705 2.59 25.32 -40.99
N GLY A 706 3.11 25.32 -42.22
CA GLY A 706 3.26 24.10 -43.03
C GLY A 706 4.70 23.66 -43.26
N SER A 707 5.69 24.43 -42.81
CA SER A 707 7.11 24.22 -43.14
C SER A 707 8.07 24.85 -42.14
N VAL A 708 9.33 24.41 -42.21
CA VAL A 708 10.49 24.98 -41.52
C VAL A 708 11.56 25.36 -42.52
N GLN A 709 12.39 26.35 -42.17
CA GLN A 709 13.44 26.86 -43.04
C GLN A 709 14.80 26.82 -42.34
N ARG A 710 15.83 26.46 -43.11
CA ARG A 710 17.23 26.50 -42.70
C ARG A 710 18.00 27.41 -43.62
N LYS A 711 18.70 28.39 -43.06
CA LYS A 711 19.61 29.27 -43.79
C LYS A 711 21.05 28.80 -43.60
N SER A 712 21.72 28.47 -44.71
CA SER A 712 23.13 28.08 -44.74
C SER A 712 24.03 29.31 -44.59
N ARG A 713 25.32 29.09 -44.24
CA ARG A 713 26.31 30.16 -44.11
C ARG A 713 26.50 30.95 -45.42
N ASP A 714 26.37 30.28 -46.55
CA ASP A 714 26.48 30.88 -47.89
C ASP A 714 25.20 31.62 -48.34
N GLY A 715 24.21 31.76 -47.44
CA GLY A 715 22.95 32.47 -47.70
C GLY A 715 21.84 31.63 -48.32
N ASN A 716 22.13 30.39 -48.77
CA ASN A 716 21.13 29.47 -49.33
C ASN A 716 20.08 29.06 -48.29
N ILE A 717 18.80 29.20 -48.65
CA ILE A 717 17.66 28.81 -47.81
C ILE A 717 17.11 27.49 -48.31
N ILE A 718 16.99 26.52 -47.40
CA ILE A 718 16.32 25.23 -47.63
C ILE A 718 15.02 25.25 -46.84
N THR A 719 13.90 24.98 -47.51
CA THR A 719 12.58 24.90 -46.89
C THR A 719 12.06 23.48 -47.02
N TRP A 720 11.69 22.86 -45.91
CA TRP A 720 10.98 21.58 -45.91
C TRP A 720 9.59 21.78 -45.31
N SER A 721 8.57 21.31 -46.01
CA SER A 721 7.27 21.07 -45.37
C SER A 721 7.39 19.99 -44.29
N TYR A 722 6.49 20.01 -43.31
CA TYR A 722 6.45 18.96 -42.29
C TYR A 722 6.28 17.56 -42.90
N LYS A 723 5.48 17.46 -43.96
CA LYS A 723 5.33 16.23 -44.74
C LYS A 723 6.65 15.79 -45.36
N GLN A 724 7.37 16.68 -46.05
CA GLN A 724 8.66 16.33 -46.66
C GLN A 724 9.70 15.88 -45.64
N TRP A 725 9.72 16.50 -44.45
CA TRP A 725 10.60 16.08 -43.37
C TRP A 725 10.20 14.68 -42.85
N ALA A 726 8.91 14.46 -42.58
CA ALA A 726 8.41 13.15 -42.17
C ALA A 726 8.69 12.04 -43.21
N ASP A 727 8.49 12.33 -44.50
CA ASP A 727 8.74 11.40 -45.61
C ASP A 727 10.24 11.03 -45.71
N LYS A 728 11.15 11.99 -45.46
CA LYS A 728 12.59 11.72 -45.40
C LYS A 728 12.93 10.74 -44.29
N ILE A 729 12.39 10.92 -43.09
CA ILE A 729 12.58 9.98 -41.99
C ILE A 729 12.03 8.60 -42.38
N GLN A 730 10.82 8.55 -42.93
CA GLN A 730 10.14 7.32 -43.36
C GLN A 730 10.99 6.48 -44.32
N ILE A 731 11.56 7.10 -45.35
CA ILE A 731 12.34 6.40 -46.39
C ILE A 731 13.68 5.89 -45.85
N ASN A 732 14.24 6.55 -44.83
CA ASN A 732 15.59 6.24 -44.35
C ASN A 732 15.62 5.41 -43.06
N PHE A 733 14.55 5.39 -42.25
CA PHE A 733 14.56 4.80 -40.90
C PHE A 733 15.05 3.35 -40.89
N GLU A 734 14.32 2.43 -41.52
CA GLU A 734 14.70 1.01 -41.52
C GLU A 734 16.09 0.78 -42.11
N LYS A 735 16.42 1.48 -43.20
CA LYS A 735 17.72 1.36 -43.88
C LYS A 735 18.90 1.53 -42.92
N TYR A 736 18.81 2.46 -41.98
CA TYR A 736 19.92 2.78 -41.07
C TYR A 736 19.80 2.11 -39.70
N PHE A 737 18.57 1.89 -39.21
CA PHE A 737 18.32 1.33 -37.88
C PHE A 737 18.16 -0.20 -37.85
N TYR A 738 17.62 -0.84 -38.88
CA TYR A 738 17.41 -2.28 -38.85
C TYR A 738 18.71 -3.05 -39.13
N VAL A 739 18.95 -4.10 -38.34
CA VAL A 739 20.06 -5.05 -38.53
C VAL A 739 19.49 -6.37 -39.03
N ASN A 740 19.79 -6.70 -40.28
CA ASN A 740 19.25 -7.89 -40.94
C ASN A 740 19.62 -9.18 -40.20
N GLU A 741 18.67 -10.12 -40.16
CA GLU A 741 18.88 -11.48 -39.63
C GLU A 741 19.98 -12.21 -40.40
N ILE A 742 19.99 -12.05 -41.73
CA ILE A 742 21.00 -12.60 -42.63
C ILE A 742 21.92 -11.45 -43.07
N PRO A 743 23.25 -11.60 -42.96
CA PRO A 743 24.19 -10.57 -43.40
C PRO A 743 23.98 -10.17 -44.86
N THR A 744 23.92 -8.86 -45.13
CA THR A 744 23.85 -8.30 -46.48
C THR A 744 25.16 -7.62 -46.87
N LYS A 745 25.41 -7.43 -48.18
CA LYS A 745 26.67 -6.85 -48.68
C LYS A 745 26.84 -5.37 -48.33
N ASP A 746 25.73 -4.67 -48.09
CA ASP A 746 25.69 -3.22 -47.85
C ASP A 746 25.59 -2.89 -46.35
N GLU A 747 25.82 -3.87 -45.46
CA GLU A 747 25.78 -3.63 -44.00
C GLU A 747 26.87 -2.63 -43.59
N TRP A 748 26.43 -1.56 -42.93
CA TRP A 748 27.32 -0.59 -42.31
C TRP A 748 28.03 -1.24 -41.12
N LYS A 749 29.37 -1.22 -41.08
CA LYS A 749 30.20 -1.68 -39.94
C LYS A 749 29.79 -3.05 -39.37
N PRO A 750 29.83 -4.14 -40.17
CA PRO A 750 29.36 -5.46 -39.74
C PRO A 750 30.14 -6.03 -38.56
N ASP A 751 31.40 -5.63 -38.38
CA ASP A 751 32.26 -6.07 -37.27
C ASP A 751 31.78 -5.59 -35.88
N LEU A 752 30.88 -4.61 -35.84
CA LEU A 752 30.30 -4.08 -34.60
C LEU A 752 28.95 -4.73 -34.24
N ILE A 753 28.41 -5.60 -35.11
CA ILE A 753 27.10 -6.23 -34.91
C ILE A 753 27.24 -7.40 -33.92
N HIS A 754 26.69 -7.22 -32.71
CA HIS A 754 26.61 -8.28 -31.71
C HIS A 754 25.37 -9.18 -31.89
N ARG A 755 24.20 -8.56 -32.11
CA ARG A 755 22.91 -9.25 -32.31
C ARG A 755 22.32 -8.87 -33.68
N ARG A 756 21.57 -9.79 -34.27
CA ARG A 756 20.87 -9.61 -35.56
C ARG A 756 19.37 -9.74 -35.39
N GLY A 757 18.60 -9.20 -36.35
CA GLY A 757 17.15 -9.11 -36.23
C GLY A 757 16.72 -8.11 -35.16
N ILE A 758 17.48 -7.02 -35.00
CA ILE A 758 17.24 -5.97 -34.01
C ILE A 758 17.14 -4.59 -34.68
N PHE A 759 16.59 -3.62 -33.97
CA PHE A 759 16.77 -2.21 -34.29
C PHE A 759 17.88 -1.62 -33.41
N LYS A 760 18.81 -0.92 -34.04
CA LYS A 760 19.90 -0.19 -33.39
C LYS A 760 19.36 0.80 -32.36
N ASP A 761 20.12 1.02 -31.31
CA ASP A 761 19.74 1.97 -30.26
C ASP A 761 19.93 3.43 -30.69
N SER A 762 20.94 3.68 -31.51
CA SER A 762 21.24 4.97 -32.12
C SER A 762 21.82 4.80 -33.53
N HIS A 763 21.91 5.90 -34.26
CA HIS A 763 22.63 5.97 -35.52
C HIS A 763 23.57 7.18 -35.55
N GLY A 764 24.84 6.93 -35.84
CA GLY A 764 25.86 7.97 -35.96
C GLY A 764 26.33 8.51 -34.61
N ALA A 765 26.31 7.68 -33.56
CA ALA A 765 26.94 8.03 -32.28
C ALA A 765 28.46 8.16 -32.43
N THR A 766 29.10 9.00 -31.62
CA THR A 766 30.56 9.15 -31.60
C THR A 766 31.24 7.83 -31.25
N GLN A 767 30.61 7.02 -30.39
CA GLN A 767 31.04 5.66 -30.09
C GLN A 767 30.30 4.69 -31.03
N GLU A 768 30.89 4.38 -32.18
CA GLU A 768 30.21 3.61 -33.25
C GLU A 768 29.61 2.26 -32.79
N TRP A 769 30.20 1.60 -31.79
CA TRP A 769 29.69 0.33 -31.25
C TRP A 769 28.39 0.50 -30.44
N ALA A 770 28.15 1.69 -29.88
CA ALA A 770 26.95 1.97 -29.08
C ALA A 770 25.67 1.90 -29.92
N ASP A 771 25.76 2.26 -31.21
CA ASP A 771 24.66 2.14 -32.16
C ASP A 771 24.09 0.70 -32.20
N TYR A 772 24.96 -0.32 -32.09
CA TYR A 772 24.61 -1.73 -32.28
C TYR A 772 24.19 -2.46 -30.99
N GLN A 773 24.09 -1.75 -29.86
CA GLN A 773 23.64 -2.36 -28.62
C GLN A 773 22.13 -2.65 -28.64
N LEU A 774 21.74 -3.84 -28.22
CA LEU A 774 20.33 -4.17 -28.01
C LEU A 774 19.86 -3.55 -26.68
N ARG A 775 18.95 -2.57 -26.77
CA ARG A 775 18.40 -1.79 -25.66
C ARG A 775 16.87 -1.64 -25.79
N PRO A 776 16.14 -1.34 -24.70
CA PRO A 776 14.68 -1.27 -24.71
C PRO A 776 14.11 0.06 -25.23
N ASN A 777 14.87 0.82 -26.05
CA ASN A 777 14.47 2.15 -26.52
C ASN A 777 13.65 2.12 -27.82
N PHE A 778 13.96 1.19 -28.74
CA PHE A 778 13.26 1.09 -30.03
C PHE A 778 11.73 0.86 -29.92
N PRO A 779 11.18 0.20 -28.88
CA PRO A 779 9.73 0.09 -28.75
C PRO A 779 9.01 1.43 -28.57
N ILE A 780 9.71 2.46 -28.07
CA ILE A 780 9.14 3.81 -27.97
C ILE A 780 8.83 4.35 -29.38
N ALA A 781 9.77 4.19 -30.31
CA ALA A 781 9.57 4.57 -31.71
C ALA A 781 8.46 3.75 -32.38
N MET A 782 8.40 2.45 -32.09
CA MET A 782 7.33 1.55 -32.56
C MET A 782 5.94 2.00 -32.11
N VAL A 783 5.81 2.49 -30.88
CA VAL A 783 4.53 3.00 -30.36
C VAL A 783 4.20 4.38 -30.93
N ALA A 784 5.19 5.27 -31.02
CA ALA A 784 4.98 6.64 -31.47
C ALA A 784 4.70 6.74 -32.99
N ALA A 785 5.41 5.96 -33.79
CA ALA A 785 5.34 5.96 -35.26
C ALA A 785 5.48 4.54 -35.82
N PRO A 786 4.49 3.66 -35.62
CA PRO A 786 4.53 2.27 -36.07
C PRO A 786 4.73 2.13 -37.57
N GLU A 787 4.32 3.13 -38.35
CA GLU A 787 4.49 3.15 -39.81
C GLU A 787 5.95 3.15 -40.27
N LEU A 788 6.91 3.44 -39.38
CA LEU A 788 8.35 3.39 -39.68
C LEU A 788 8.89 1.96 -39.87
N PHE A 789 8.13 0.96 -39.45
CA PHE A 789 8.62 -0.41 -39.33
C PHE A 789 7.90 -1.35 -40.30
N ASP A 790 8.66 -2.19 -40.98
CA ASP A 790 8.15 -3.42 -41.56
C ASP A 790 7.62 -4.31 -40.42
N PRO A 791 6.38 -4.80 -40.51
CA PRO A 791 5.80 -5.60 -39.43
C PRO A 791 6.62 -6.84 -39.05
N HIS A 792 7.29 -7.50 -40.01
CA HIS A 792 8.04 -8.75 -39.75
C HIS A 792 9.36 -8.45 -39.07
N HIS A 793 10.06 -7.41 -39.53
CA HIS A 793 11.24 -6.90 -38.85
C HIS A 793 10.91 -6.46 -37.41
N ALA A 794 9.81 -5.72 -37.23
CA ALA A 794 9.35 -5.28 -35.91
C ALA A 794 9.06 -6.46 -34.98
N TRP A 795 8.30 -7.44 -35.44
CA TRP A 795 7.94 -8.62 -34.65
C TRP A 795 9.16 -9.45 -34.26
N THR A 796 10.12 -9.62 -35.17
CA THR A 796 11.37 -10.32 -34.91
C THR A 796 12.18 -9.61 -33.83
N ALA A 797 12.33 -8.29 -33.91
CA ALA A 797 13.02 -7.49 -32.90
C ALA A 797 12.31 -7.52 -31.54
N LEU A 798 10.98 -7.49 -31.51
CA LEU A 798 10.20 -7.59 -30.29
C LEU A 798 10.32 -8.97 -29.63
N LYS A 799 10.35 -10.06 -30.41
CA LYS A 799 10.64 -11.41 -29.90
C LYS A 799 12.05 -11.49 -29.30
N LYS A 800 13.04 -10.84 -29.92
CA LYS A 800 14.41 -10.75 -29.36
C LYS A 800 14.44 -9.95 -28.07
N ALA A 801 13.72 -8.82 -27.98
CA ALA A 801 13.61 -8.07 -26.74
C ALA A 801 12.88 -8.86 -25.63
N GLU A 802 11.86 -9.63 -25.97
CA GLU A 802 11.18 -10.54 -25.03
C GLU A 802 12.13 -11.60 -24.48
N GLU A 803 12.92 -12.23 -25.37
CA GLU A 803 13.86 -13.30 -25.02
C GLU A 803 15.02 -12.79 -24.16
N ILE A 804 15.54 -11.60 -24.45
CA ILE A 804 16.85 -11.14 -23.94
C ILE A 804 16.71 -10.04 -22.87
N LEU A 805 15.78 -9.09 -23.06
CA LEU A 805 15.69 -7.88 -22.24
C LEU A 805 14.57 -7.94 -21.20
N LEU A 806 13.51 -8.72 -21.39
CA LEU A 806 12.38 -8.77 -20.46
C LEU A 806 12.80 -9.37 -19.11
N GLY A 807 12.70 -8.58 -18.05
CA GLY A 807 12.79 -9.02 -16.66
C GLY A 807 11.41 -9.30 -16.06
N PRO A 808 11.34 -9.69 -14.78
CA PRO A 808 10.08 -9.96 -14.10
C PRO A 808 9.16 -8.73 -14.01
N LEU A 809 9.72 -7.56 -13.70
CA LEU A 809 8.98 -6.29 -13.57
C LEU A 809 9.43 -5.24 -14.60
N GLY A 810 10.73 -5.17 -14.92
CA GLY A 810 11.26 -4.17 -15.84
C GLY A 810 11.95 -4.76 -17.06
N MET A 811 12.35 -3.89 -17.98
CA MET A 811 13.22 -4.22 -19.11
C MET A 811 14.68 -3.95 -18.74
N LYS A 812 15.54 -4.94 -18.91
CA LYS A 812 17.00 -4.79 -18.81
C LYS A 812 17.44 -3.69 -19.78
N THR A 813 18.18 -2.71 -19.26
CA THR A 813 18.60 -1.54 -20.04
C THR A 813 19.68 -1.82 -21.07
N LEU A 814 20.31 -2.99 -21.00
CA LEU A 814 21.33 -3.47 -21.93
C LEU A 814 21.28 -5.01 -22.00
N ASP A 815 21.62 -5.57 -23.17
CA ASP A 815 21.79 -7.01 -23.39
C ASP A 815 22.75 -7.64 -22.35
N PRO A 816 22.33 -8.69 -21.62
CA PRO A 816 23.19 -9.41 -20.67
C PRO A 816 24.49 -9.97 -21.23
N ALA A 817 24.57 -10.21 -22.54
CA ALA A 817 25.78 -10.68 -23.19
C ALA A 817 26.75 -9.56 -23.58
N ASP A 818 26.36 -8.28 -23.43
CA ASP A 818 27.24 -7.15 -23.66
C ASP A 818 28.32 -7.04 -22.57
N TRP A 819 29.54 -6.67 -22.96
CA TRP A 819 30.67 -6.54 -22.06
C TRP A 819 30.46 -5.47 -20.98
N ALA A 820 29.61 -4.47 -21.23
CA ALA A 820 29.32 -3.39 -20.30
C ALA A 820 28.17 -3.72 -19.32
N TYR A 821 27.49 -4.87 -19.48
CA TYR A 821 26.34 -5.24 -18.67
C TYR A 821 26.69 -5.44 -17.19
N ASN A 822 25.95 -4.78 -16.30
CA ASN A 822 25.86 -5.09 -14.89
C ASN A 822 24.46 -4.74 -14.34
N GLY A 823 23.69 -5.76 -13.97
CA GLY A 823 22.31 -5.61 -13.49
C GLY A 823 22.14 -5.18 -12.03
N TYR A 824 23.19 -4.90 -11.27
CA TYR A 824 23.09 -4.50 -9.86
C TYR A 824 23.50 -3.04 -9.65
N TYR A 825 22.52 -2.15 -9.57
CA TYR A 825 22.74 -0.75 -9.24
C TYR A 825 22.95 -0.58 -7.74
N ASP A 826 24.08 0.04 -7.39
CA ASP A 826 24.39 0.57 -6.06
C ASP A 826 25.03 1.94 -6.22
N ASN A 827 24.27 3.00 -5.95
CA ASN A 827 24.76 4.37 -6.13
C ASN A 827 25.85 4.73 -5.11
N SER A 828 25.94 4.00 -4.00
CA SER A 828 26.91 4.22 -2.92
C SER A 828 28.22 3.44 -3.09
N ASN A 829 28.38 2.69 -4.19
CA ASN A 829 29.56 1.87 -4.42
C ASN A 829 30.83 2.73 -4.62
N ASP A 830 31.72 2.77 -3.61
CA ASP A 830 33.01 3.47 -3.68
C ASP A 830 34.17 2.53 -4.09
N GLY A 831 33.90 1.54 -4.94
CA GLY A 831 34.89 0.62 -5.48
C GLY A 831 35.82 1.25 -6.52
N THR A 832 36.75 0.45 -7.03
CA THR A 832 37.64 0.81 -8.15
C THR A 832 37.13 0.33 -9.51
N ASP A 833 36.07 -0.48 -9.54
CA ASP A 833 35.48 -0.96 -10.79
C ASP A 833 34.65 0.16 -11.45
N THR A 834 35.17 0.67 -12.57
CA THR A 834 34.55 1.71 -13.40
C THR A 834 33.09 1.41 -13.72
N LYS A 835 32.72 0.14 -13.91
CA LYS A 835 31.37 -0.26 -14.35
C LYS A 835 30.29 0.03 -13.31
N VAL A 836 30.62 -0.05 -12.04
CA VAL A 836 29.64 0.02 -10.94
C VAL A 836 29.89 1.16 -9.97
N ALA A 837 31.11 1.70 -9.93
CA ALA A 837 31.47 2.74 -8.97
C ALA A 837 30.55 3.96 -9.11
N GLN A 838 29.95 4.34 -7.99
CA GLN A 838 28.96 5.42 -7.84
C GLN A 838 27.79 5.29 -8.82
N GLY A 839 27.37 4.05 -9.09
CA GLY A 839 26.19 3.73 -9.87
C GLY A 839 26.34 3.97 -11.37
N TRP A 840 27.55 3.91 -11.93
CA TRP A 840 27.78 4.14 -13.37
C TRP A 840 26.99 3.16 -14.26
N ASN A 841 26.56 2.01 -13.74
CA ASN A 841 25.72 1.05 -14.44
C ASN A 841 24.21 1.35 -14.42
N TYR A 842 23.76 2.53 -13.98
CA TYR A 842 22.32 2.87 -13.83
C TYR A 842 21.45 2.51 -15.05
N HIS A 843 22.00 2.63 -16.27
CA HIS A 843 21.37 2.26 -17.53
C HIS A 843 22.16 1.21 -18.33
N GLN A 844 22.92 0.36 -17.65
CA GLN A 844 23.74 -0.69 -18.28
C GLN A 844 23.42 -2.08 -17.74
N GLY A 845 22.16 -2.36 -17.45
CA GLY A 845 21.73 -3.67 -16.98
C GLY A 845 20.55 -3.69 -16.02
N PRO A 846 20.39 -2.71 -15.10
CA PRO A 846 19.21 -2.64 -14.24
C PRO A 846 17.92 -2.64 -15.07
N GLU A 847 16.86 -3.18 -14.47
CA GLU A 847 15.59 -3.45 -15.10
C GLU A 847 14.64 -2.29 -14.85
N TRP A 848 14.39 -1.47 -15.86
CA TRP A 848 13.56 -0.28 -15.75
C TRP A 848 12.10 -0.60 -16.07
N LEU A 849 11.16 -0.06 -15.30
CA LEU A 849 9.76 -0.42 -15.46
C LEU A 849 9.09 0.33 -16.61
N TRP A 850 9.27 1.64 -16.73
CA TRP A 850 8.55 2.40 -17.77
C TRP A 850 8.76 1.90 -19.23
N PRO A 851 9.94 1.40 -19.66
CA PRO A 851 10.11 0.86 -21.01
C PRO A 851 9.29 -0.41 -21.26
N ILE A 852 8.91 -1.15 -20.21
CA ILE A 852 8.06 -2.34 -20.37
C ILE A 852 6.70 -1.97 -20.95
N GLY A 853 6.16 -0.80 -20.60
CA GLY A 853 4.88 -0.34 -21.13
C GLY A 853 4.96 -0.14 -22.64
N TYR A 854 5.97 0.57 -23.13
CA TYR A 854 6.18 0.77 -24.57
C TYR A 854 6.47 -0.56 -25.30
N PHE A 855 7.25 -1.46 -24.70
CA PHE A 855 7.47 -2.80 -25.23
C PHE A 855 6.18 -3.60 -25.40
N LEU A 856 5.33 -3.65 -24.37
CA LEU A 856 4.07 -4.39 -24.42
C LEU A 856 3.07 -3.76 -25.40
N ARG A 857 2.99 -2.43 -25.44
CA ARG A 857 2.15 -1.70 -26.41
C ARG A 857 2.59 -1.97 -27.85
N ALA A 858 3.90 -1.93 -28.13
CA ALA A 858 4.45 -2.29 -29.44
C ALA A 858 4.11 -3.74 -29.83
N ARG A 859 4.25 -4.69 -28.90
CA ARG A 859 3.86 -6.09 -29.13
C ARG A 859 2.40 -6.24 -29.48
N LEU A 860 1.50 -5.63 -28.71
CA LEU A 860 0.06 -5.67 -28.98
C LEU A 860 -0.27 -5.11 -30.37
N HIS A 861 0.38 -4.01 -30.76
CA HIS A 861 0.21 -3.43 -32.09
C HIS A 861 0.68 -4.36 -33.21
N PHE A 862 1.95 -4.79 -33.20
CA PHE A 862 2.52 -5.57 -34.31
C PHE A 862 2.00 -7.01 -34.38
N ALA A 863 1.56 -7.60 -33.25
CA ALA A 863 0.88 -8.89 -33.26
C ALA A 863 -0.40 -8.85 -34.11
N SER A 864 -1.10 -7.72 -34.15
CA SER A 864 -2.29 -7.53 -34.99
C SER A 864 -2.00 -7.45 -36.49
N LEU A 865 -0.73 -7.25 -36.88
CA LEU A 865 -0.30 -7.07 -38.27
C LEU A 865 0.40 -8.31 -38.86
N ILE A 866 0.91 -9.22 -38.03
CA ILE A 866 1.80 -10.32 -38.45
C ILE A 866 1.14 -11.70 -38.48
N GLY A 867 0.14 -11.93 -37.64
CA GLY A 867 -0.53 -13.22 -37.53
C GLY A 867 -2.00 -13.17 -37.94
N GLU A 868 -2.58 -14.36 -38.12
CA GLU A 868 -4.02 -14.55 -37.94
C GLU A 868 -4.40 -14.18 -36.49
N LYS A 869 -5.71 -14.01 -36.23
CA LYS A 869 -6.29 -13.56 -34.94
C LYS A 869 -5.69 -14.24 -33.70
N ASP A 870 -5.22 -15.48 -33.85
CA ASP A 870 -4.56 -16.27 -32.81
C ASP A 870 -3.27 -15.62 -32.24
N GLU A 871 -2.44 -14.96 -33.05
CA GLU A 871 -1.19 -14.34 -32.53
C GLU A 871 -1.49 -13.15 -31.62
N LEU A 872 -2.50 -12.35 -31.96
CA LEU A 872 -2.97 -11.27 -31.11
C LEU A 872 -3.56 -11.81 -29.80
N CYS A 873 -4.38 -12.86 -29.85
CA CYS A 873 -4.92 -13.50 -28.65
C CYS A 873 -3.82 -14.04 -27.72
N ARG A 874 -2.82 -14.75 -28.26
CA ARG A 874 -1.65 -15.21 -27.48
C ARG A 874 -0.87 -14.05 -26.87
N THR A 875 -0.71 -12.96 -27.62
CA THR A 875 0.00 -11.76 -27.15
C THR A 875 -0.77 -11.06 -26.03
N VAL A 876 -2.11 -11.01 -26.11
CA VAL A 876 -2.97 -10.49 -25.03
C VAL A 876 -2.78 -11.32 -23.75
N GLU A 877 -2.89 -12.65 -23.84
CA GLU A 877 -2.69 -13.54 -22.68
C GLU A 877 -1.30 -13.40 -22.06
N SER A 878 -0.26 -13.38 -22.90
CA SER A 878 1.12 -13.17 -22.45
C SER A 878 1.30 -11.79 -21.80
N THR A 879 0.68 -10.75 -22.34
CA THR A 879 0.73 -9.39 -21.78
C THR A 879 0.08 -9.35 -20.40
N GLU A 880 -1.09 -9.98 -20.25
CA GLU A 880 -1.78 -10.08 -18.96
C GLU A 880 -0.96 -10.85 -17.91
N ALA A 881 -0.33 -11.95 -18.32
CA ALA A 881 0.59 -12.69 -17.47
C ALA A 881 1.77 -11.81 -17.00
N ILE A 882 2.37 -11.02 -17.89
CA ILE A 882 3.47 -10.11 -17.54
C ILE A 882 3.00 -9.02 -16.55
N ILE A 883 1.91 -8.32 -16.85
CA ILE A 883 1.42 -7.21 -16.00
C ILE A 883 0.80 -7.69 -14.68
N SER A 884 0.40 -8.97 -14.57
CA SER A 884 -0.05 -9.55 -13.29
C SER A 884 0.99 -9.41 -12.17
N ARG A 885 2.28 -9.48 -12.51
CA ARG A 885 3.38 -9.27 -11.54
C ARG A 885 3.44 -7.83 -11.04
N HIS A 886 3.04 -6.88 -11.88
CA HIS A 886 2.95 -5.47 -11.51
C HIS A 886 1.75 -5.21 -10.60
N PHE A 887 0.63 -5.92 -10.83
CA PHE A 887 -0.50 -5.91 -9.91
C PHE A 887 -0.09 -6.43 -8.53
N ILE A 888 0.65 -7.55 -8.48
CA ILE A 888 1.18 -8.08 -7.22
C ILE A 888 2.06 -7.03 -6.54
N GLU A 889 3.11 -6.52 -7.19
CA GLU A 889 4.02 -5.51 -6.61
C GLU A 889 3.26 -4.29 -6.07
N ALA A 890 2.38 -3.69 -6.86
CA ALA A 890 1.60 -2.52 -6.44
C ALA A 890 0.62 -2.85 -5.29
N SER A 891 0.12 -4.09 -5.21
CA SER A 891 -0.81 -4.54 -4.18
C SER A 891 -0.15 -5.00 -2.89
N THR A 892 1.16 -5.28 -2.88
CA THR A 892 1.88 -5.75 -1.70
C THR A 892 2.83 -4.72 -1.12
N THR A 893 3.35 -3.79 -1.94
CA THR A 893 4.22 -2.71 -1.45
C THR A 893 3.45 -1.71 -0.60
N HIS A 894 4.03 -1.28 0.52
CA HIS A 894 3.42 -0.27 1.40
C HIS A 894 3.19 1.08 0.70
N TRP A 895 3.92 1.35 -0.40
CA TRP A 895 3.78 2.57 -1.20
C TRP A 895 2.59 2.54 -2.17
N ARG A 896 1.96 1.37 -2.39
CA ARG A 896 0.83 1.20 -3.31
C ARG A 896 1.10 1.78 -4.72
N GLY A 897 2.29 1.51 -5.25
CA GLY A 897 2.76 2.02 -6.54
C GLY A 897 3.80 1.09 -7.15
N LEU A 898 4.42 1.50 -8.26
CA LEU A 898 5.45 0.72 -8.96
C LEU A 898 6.81 1.40 -8.85
N PRO A 899 7.90 0.64 -8.60
CA PRO A 899 9.23 1.23 -8.48
C PRO A 899 9.72 1.83 -9.81
N GLU A 900 10.78 2.63 -9.73
CA GLU A 900 11.48 3.13 -10.90
C GLU A 900 12.20 2.01 -11.65
N LEU A 901 12.95 1.20 -10.91
CA LEU A 901 13.73 0.10 -11.44
C LEU A 901 13.90 -1.03 -10.42
N THR A 902 14.23 -2.21 -10.94
CA THR A 902 14.73 -3.34 -10.15
C THR A 902 16.18 -3.64 -10.53
N ASN A 903 16.88 -4.28 -9.61
CA ASN A 903 18.12 -4.95 -9.95
C ASN A 903 17.82 -6.21 -10.77
N LYS A 904 18.87 -6.92 -11.16
CA LYS A 904 18.84 -8.13 -11.97
C LYS A 904 17.71 -9.09 -11.53
N ASP A 905 16.94 -9.56 -12.51
CA ASP A 905 15.89 -10.56 -12.36
C ASP A 905 14.85 -10.19 -11.29
N GLY A 906 14.43 -8.91 -11.28
CA GLY A 906 13.40 -8.38 -10.38
C GLY A 906 13.85 -8.19 -8.93
N SER A 907 15.15 -8.33 -8.63
CA SER A 907 15.65 -8.17 -7.26
C SER A 907 15.51 -6.74 -6.75
N TYR A 908 15.29 -6.59 -5.44
CA TYR A 908 15.10 -5.30 -4.81
C TYR A 908 16.31 -4.38 -5.03
N CYS A 909 16.02 -3.13 -5.39
CA CYS A 909 17.01 -2.05 -5.47
C CYS A 909 16.73 -1.02 -4.38
N LYS A 910 17.69 -0.86 -3.45
CA LYS A 910 17.58 0.09 -2.32
C LYS A 910 17.56 1.55 -2.77
N ASP A 911 18.21 1.85 -3.89
CA ASP A 911 18.38 3.21 -4.42
C ASP A 911 17.26 3.60 -5.40
N SER A 912 16.36 2.67 -5.73
CA SER A 912 15.20 2.93 -6.60
C SER A 912 14.12 3.67 -5.84
N CYS A 913 13.52 4.68 -6.47
CA CYS A 913 12.21 5.19 -6.04
C CYS A 913 11.21 4.03 -5.92
N ARG A 914 10.35 4.11 -4.89
CA ARG A 914 9.41 3.03 -4.55
C ARG A 914 8.08 3.17 -5.26
N THR A 915 7.70 4.40 -5.62
CA THR A 915 6.59 4.70 -6.53
C THR A 915 7.06 5.75 -7.53
N GLN A 916 6.89 5.48 -8.82
CA GLN A 916 7.46 6.28 -9.89
C GLN A 916 6.41 6.60 -10.95
N ALA A 917 6.37 7.87 -11.36
CA ALA A 917 5.31 8.41 -12.22
C ALA A 917 5.26 7.71 -13.58
N TRP A 918 6.38 7.63 -14.29
CA TRP A 918 6.43 7.00 -15.61
C TRP A 918 6.17 5.49 -15.60
N SER A 919 6.51 4.79 -14.52
CA SER A 919 6.35 3.34 -14.40
C SER A 919 4.87 3.00 -14.30
N ALA A 920 4.14 3.72 -13.44
CA ALA A 920 2.70 3.59 -13.34
C ALA A 920 2.00 4.03 -14.63
N SER A 921 2.41 5.17 -15.21
CA SER A 921 1.84 5.69 -16.45
C SER A 921 1.92 4.69 -17.60
N ALA A 922 3.12 4.15 -17.85
CA ALA A 922 3.36 3.24 -18.97
C ALA A 922 2.51 1.95 -18.87
N ILE A 923 2.29 1.43 -17.65
CA ILE A 923 1.41 0.27 -17.44
C ILE A 923 -0.07 0.64 -17.58
N ILE A 924 -0.49 1.83 -17.15
CA ILE A 924 -1.86 2.33 -17.38
C ILE A 924 -2.16 2.41 -18.88
N GLU A 925 -1.20 2.84 -19.68
CA GLU A 925 -1.35 2.89 -21.14
C GLU A 925 -1.49 1.48 -21.76
N VAL A 926 -0.78 0.47 -21.25
CA VAL A 926 -0.98 -0.93 -21.65
C VAL A 926 -2.39 -1.42 -21.29
N LEU A 927 -2.86 -1.13 -20.08
CA LEU A 927 -4.20 -1.50 -19.62
C LEU A 927 -5.30 -0.86 -20.47
N TYR A 928 -5.08 0.39 -20.91
CA TYR A 928 -5.97 1.09 -21.81
C TYR A 928 -6.05 0.42 -23.18
N ASP A 929 -4.90 0.11 -23.78
CA ASP A 929 -4.82 -0.57 -25.08
C ASP A 929 -5.43 -1.99 -25.01
N LEU A 930 -5.15 -2.75 -23.94
CA LEU A 930 -5.77 -4.05 -23.70
C LEU A 930 -7.29 -3.97 -23.60
N GLN A 931 -7.83 -2.99 -22.87
CA GLN A 931 -9.28 -2.81 -22.76
C GLN A 931 -9.90 -2.53 -24.14
N LYS A 932 -9.24 -1.71 -24.96
CA LYS A 932 -9.68 -1.40 -26.32
C LYS A 932 -9.67 -2.66 -27.20
N ILE A 933 -8.53 -3.36 -27.26
CA ILE A 933 -8.37 -4.59 -28.06
C ILE A 933 -9.39 -5.66 -27.64
N LYS A 934 -9.60 -5.88 -26.34
CA LYS A 934 -10.57 -6.86 -25.85
C LYS A 934 -12.01 -6.52 -26.24
N ARG A 935 -12.38 -5.24 -26.23
CA ARG A 935 -13.70 -4.80 -26.70
C ARG A 935 -13.88 -5.06 -28.19
N GLU A 936 -12.86 -4.81 -28.99
CA GLU A 936 -12.86 -5.06 -30.44
C GLU A 936 -12.99 -6.57 -30.72
N LEU A 937 -12.16 -7.41 -30.08
CA LEU A 937 -12.20 -8.88 -30.20
C LEU A 937 -13.55 -9.48 -29.76
N GLY A 938 -14.14 -9.00 -28.66
CA GLY A 938 -15.43 -9.46 -28.17
C GLY A 938 -16.62 -9.04 -29.04
N SER A 939 -16.55 -7.84 -29.64
CA SER A 939 -17.60 -7.34 -30.55
C SER A 939 -17.65 -8.13 -31.87
N GLU A 940 -16.53 -8.67 -32.32
CA GLU A 940 -16.46 -9.54 -33.50
C GLU A 940 -16.97 -10.97 -33.24
N GLN A 941 -16.80 -11.51 -32.04
CA GLN A 941 -17.37 -12.82 -31.66
C GLN A 941 -18.90 -12.79 -31.66
N ILE A 942 -19.50 -11.67 -31.25
CA ILE A 942 -20.96 -11.48 -31.29
C ILE A 942 -21.47 -11.33 -32.74
N LYS A 943 -20.66 -10.76 -33.66
CA LYS A 943 -21.02 -10.61 -35.08
C LYS A 943 -20.80 -11.88 -35.92
N SER A 944 -19.94 -12.80 -35.47
CA SER A 944 -19.67 -14.08 -36.16
C SER A 944 -20.52 -15.25 -35.64
N GLY A 945 -21.28 -15.04 -34.55
CA GLY A 945 -22.23 -15.99 -33.98
C GLY A 945 -23.71 -15.72 -34.32
N ASN A 946 -24.00 -14.69 -35.12
CA ASN A 946 -25.30 -14.42 -35.76
C ASN A 946 -25.16 -14.64 -37.27
#